data_AF-A0A6N2NCD0-F1
#
_entry.id   AF-A0A6N2NCD0-F1
#
_cell.length_a   1.000
_cell.length_b   1.000
_cell.length_c   1.000
_cell.angle_alpha   90.00
_cell.angle_beta   90.00
_cell.angle_gamma   90.00
#
_symmetry.space_group_name_H-M   'P 1'
#
loop_
_entity.id
_entity.type
_entity.pdbx_description
1 polymer ?
#
loop_
_entity_poly.entity_id
_entity_poly.type
_entity_poly.pdbx_seq_one_letter_code
_entity_poly.pdbx_strand_id
1 'polypeptide(L)'
;MDSPLVKILNHIGHQTCSTYNTYQGIKPHFLSLSHPRALLREQSVPPRILLLSSREKKRKTLLAKPFRSSELESRASFSASSKRAFIIVIIVTKCKIATMTVTPKISINDGNLVVHGKTILTGVPDSIVLNPGSGAGLLAGAFIGATASHSKSLHVFPVGVLEGLRFVCCFRFKLWWMTQRMGKCGKDIPLETQFMLVESRKGDEGVDQDDAQTIYTVFLPLLEGQFRAVLQGNDRNEMEICLESGDSAVETNQGLKLVYMHAGTNPFEVINQAVKDVEKYMQTFLHREKKKLPSFLDWFGWCTWDAFYTDVTAEGVEEGLESLSEGGTPPRFLIIDDGWQQIETKAKEEAKVVVQEGAQFASRLTGIKENSKFQKNGEKNEQAIGLKHVVDDAKQCHDVKYVYVWHALAGYWGGVKPAATGMEHYDTALAYPVQSPGVIGNQPDVAMDSLSVHGLGLVHPKKVFNFYNELHAYLASCGVDGVKVDVQNIIETLGAGHGGRVSLTRSYNQALEASVARNFPDNGCIACMCHNTDAIYSAKQTAVVRASDDFYPRDPASHTIHISSVAYNTLFLGEFMQPDWDMFHSLHPAAEYHGAARAIGGCAIYVSDKPGNHNFDLLKKLVLPDGSVLRAQLPGRPTLDSLFADPARDGTSLLKIWNVNKCTGVVGVFNCQGAGWCKIEKKTRIHDQTPGTLTGSVCASDVDCIAQVAGAKWNGETVVYAYKSGELVRLPKGASVPVTLKVLEYELFHFCPIDDIASDISFAPIGLLDMFNAGGAMEQVEIHMTSDKAPGHCDGEVSSELATSLGENRPPTATISLRVRGCGRFGAYSSKRPLKCTVGNAGTDFDYDSATGLLTLTLPVPGEEMYRWPVEIQV
;
A
#
# COMPACT_ATOMS: atom_id res chain seq x y z
N MET A 1 65.12 17.75 -32.86
CA MET A 1 65.64 17.12 -31.63
C MET A 1 64.52 17.21 -30.61
N ASP A 2 64.26 16.07 -29.98
CA ASP A 2 63.50 15.83 -28.75
C ASP A 2 61.97 16.05 -28.70
N SER A 3 61.35 15.17 -27.90
CA SER A 3 59.99 14.60 -27.85
C SER A 3 59.81 14.03 -26.40
N PRO A 4 58.68 13.47 -25.89
CA PRO A 4 57.28 13.30 -26.38
C PRO A 4 56.23 14.00 -25.46
N LEU A 5 54.90 14.03 -25.67
CA LEU A 5 53.92 12.91 -25.61
C LEU A 5 52.52 13.26 -26.25
N VAL A 6 52.29 12.86 -27.50
CA VAL A 6 51.39 11.75 -27.95
C VAL A 6 50.17 11.37 -27.03
N LYS A 7 48.90 11.12 -27.44
CA LYS A 7 48.13 11.18 -28.74
C LYS A 7 46.57 10.96 -28.54
N ILE A 8 45.70 11.70 -29.28
CA ILE A 8 44.59 11.30 -30.22
C ILE A 8 43.37 10.44 -29.70
N LEU A 9 42.10 10.94 -29.64
CA LEU A 9 40.97 11.01 -30.65
C LEU A 9 40.33 9.63 -31.03
N ASN A 10 39.00 9.38 -31.23
CA ASN A 10 37.79 10.08 -31.75
C ASN A 10 36.48 9.57 -31.04
N HIS A 11 35.32 10.26 -30.91
CA HIS A 11 34.19 10.49 -31.88
C HIS A 11 33.65 9.20 -32.57
N ILE A 12 32.34 8.86 -32.71
CA ILE A 12 30.98 9.44 -32.46
C ILE A 12 29.96 8.27 -32.32
N GLY A 13 28.79 8.47 -31.68
CA GLY A 13 27.54 7.80 -32.17
C GLY A 13 26.50 7.28 -31.17
N HIS A 14 25.62 8.13 -30.64
CA HIS A 14 24.15 8.09 -30.84
C HIS A 14 23.44 9.05 -29.87
N GLN A 15 22.68 10.01 -30.43
CA GLN A 15 21.91 11.02 -29.69
C GLN A 15 20.63 11.34 -30.44
N THR A 16 19.58 11.76 -29.71
CA THR A 16 18.22 12.15 -30.21
C THR A 16 17.36 10.95 -30.66
N CYS A 17 16.07 10.87 -30.32
CA CYS A 17 15.08 11.92 -30.54
C CYS A 17 14.09 12.14 -29.37
N SER A 18 13.94 13.42 -29.00
CA SER A 18 12.84 13.98 -28.21
C SER A 18 12.67 15.42 -28.67
N THR A 19 11.63 15.72 -29.46
CA THR A 19 11.20 17.09 -29.77
C THR A 19 9.74 17.10 -30.23
N TYR A 20 8.91 17.89 -29.55
CA TYR A 20 7.61 18.35 -30.04
C TYR A 20 7.80 19.63 -30.86
N ASN A 21 7.07 19.82 -31.99
CA ASN A 21 6.24 21.02 -32.22
C ASN A 21 5.51 21.12 -33.59
N THR A 22 4.18 21.29 -33.51
CA THR A 22 3.30 22.22 -34.28
C THR A 22 3.09 22.15 -35.81
N TYR A 23 1.86 22.54 -36.21
CA TYR A 23 1.36 22.91 -37.56
C TYR A 23 1.20 21.75 -38.58
N GLN A 24 0.19 21.70 -39.47
CA GLN A 24 -1.06 22.47 -39.64
C GLN A 24 -2.13 21.54 -40.29
N GLY A 25 -3.41 21.92 -40.28
CA GLY A 25 -4.51 20.97 -40.52
C GLY A 25 -4.78 20.56 -41.99
N ILE A 26 -5.33 19.35 -42.16
CA ILE A 26 -6.06 18.87 -43.34
C ILE A 26 -7.37 18.21 -42.87
N LYS A 27 -8.49 18.54 -43.52
CA LYS A 27 -9.81 17.91 -43.29
C LYS A 27 -9.87 16.51 -43.95
N PRO A 28 -10.55 15.54 -43.33
CA PRO A 28 -11.21 14.46 -44.06
C PRO A 28 -12.63 14.89 -44.45
N HIS A 29 -12.95 14.85 -45.75
CA HIS A 29 -14.32 15.01 -46.22
C HIS A 29 -15.13 13.71 -45.99
N PHE A 30 -16.41 13.87 -45.65
CA PHE A 30 -17.41 12.80 -45.79
C PHE A 30 -17.40 12.21 -47.20
N LEU A 31 -17.51 10.88 -47.31
CA LEU A 31 -18.18 10.23 -48.42
C LEU A 31 -18.86 8.93 -47.96
N SER A 32 -20.18 9.00 -47.78
CA SER A 32 -21.06 7.84 -47.74
C SER A 32 -21.23 7.25 -49.14
N LEU A 33 -21.33 5.92 -49.28
CA LEU A 33 -22.04 5.19 -50.35
C LEU A 33 -22.20 3.74 -49.84
N SER A 34 -23.37 3.37 -49.32
CA SER A 34 -24.48 2.71 -50.05
C SER A 34 -24.28 1.20 -50.31
N HIS A 35 -24.98 0.40 -49.51
CA HIS A 35 -25.51 -0.92 -49.89
C HIS A 35 -26.30 -0.85 -51.22
N PRO A 36 -26.40 -1.94 -52.02
CA PRO A 36 -27.55 -2.86 -51.82
C PRO A 36 -27.41 -4.33 -52.26
N ARG A 37 -28.13 -5.21 -51.54
CA ARG A 37 -28.84 -6.43 -52.01
C ARG A 37 -28.00 -7.63 -52.55
N ALA A 38 -28.48 -8.89 -52.51
CA ALA A 38 -29.54 -9.54 -51.71
C ALA A 38 -29.52 -11.08 -51.94
N LEU A 39 -30.18 -11.82 -51.04
CA LEU A 39 -30.85 -13.11 -51.25
C LEU A 39 -30.04 -14.34 -51.70
N LEU A 40 -30.06 -15.38 -50.86
CA LEU A 40 -30.83 -16.59 -51.16
C LEU A 40 -31.28 -17.31 -49.87
N ARG A 41 -32.44 -17.99 -49.94
CA ARG A 41 -32.99 -18.90 -48.91
C ARG A 41 -32.39 -20.31 -49.15
N GLU A 42 -32.50 -21.34 -48.30
CA GLU A 42 -33.72 -21.97 -47.77
C GLU A 42 -33.44 -22.99 -46.63
N GLN A 43 -34.44 -23.18 -45.75
CA GLN A 43 -34.98 -24.43 -45.15
C GLN A 43 -34.05 -25.53 -44.54
N SER A 44 -34.49 -26.41 -43.61
CA SER A 44 -35.38 -26.31 -42.42
C SER A 44 -35.44 -27.66 -41.66
N VAL A 45 -35.49 -27.61 -40.31
CA VAL A 45 -35.88 -28.66 -39.31
C VAL A 45 -35.10 -30.01 -39.18
N PRO A 46 -35.08 -30.64 -37.97
CA PRO A 46 -34.31 -31.86 -37.63
C PRO A 46 -35.22 -33.13 -37.72
N PRO A 47 -35.26 -34.21 -36.86
CA PRO A 47 -35.06 -34.32 -35.38
C PRO A 47 -34.32 -35.59 -34.83
N ARG A 48 -34.03 -35.65 -33.51
CA ARG A 48 -34.47 -36.70 -32.52
C ARG A 48 -33.65 -36.88 -31.24
N ILE A 49 -34.38 -36.97 -30.14
CA ILE A 49 -34.04 -37.54 -28.82
C ILE A 49 -33.90 -39.06 -28.92
N LEU A 50 -33.02 -39.68 -28.11
CA LEU A 50 -33.22 -41.07 -27.68
C LEU A 50 -32.73 -41.31 -26.23
N LEU A 51 -33.69 -41.55 -25.34
CA LEU A 51 -33.49 -42.22 -24.05
C LEU A 51 -33.35 -43.73 -24.30
N LEU A 52 -32.43 -44.40 -23.61
CA LEU A 52 -32.60 -45.81 -23.25
C LEU A 52 -31.79 -46.18 -21.99
N SER A 53 -32.22 -47.24 -21.31
CA SER A 53 -31.97 -47.46 -19.88
C SER A 53 -31.15 -48.71 -19.55
N SER A 54 -30.63 -48.72 -18.31
CA SER A 54 -30.40 -49.89 -17.46
C SER A 54 -29.33 -50.94 -17.86
N ARG A 55 -28.35 -51.13 -16.96
CA ARG A 55 -28.23 -52.38 -16.19
C ARG A 55 -27.26 -52.26 -15.01
N GLU A 56 -27.79 -52.63 -13.86
CA GLU A 56 -27.13 -52.85 -12.57
C GLU A 56 -25.97 -53.86 -12.61
N LYS A 57 -24.99 -53.71 -11.70
CA LYS A 57 -24.83 -54.65 -10.56
C LYS A 57 -23.84 -54.19 -9.47
N LYS A 58 -24.40 -54.04 -8.27
CA LYS A 58 -23.91 -54.44 -6.92
C LYS A 58 -22.59 -53.87 -6.31
N ARG A 59 -22.83 -53.10 -5.23
CA ARG A 59 -22.28 -53.23 -3.86
C ARG A 59 -20.77 -53.01 -3.60
N LYS A 60 -20.50 -51.98 -2.80
CA LYS A 60 -20.16 -52.16 -1.36
C LYS A 60 -20.60 -50.92 -0.56
N THR A 61 -21.04 -51.13 0.67
CA THR A 61 -21.64 -50.11 1.56
C THR A 61 -20.74 -49.89 2.76
N LEU A 62 -20.55 -48.64 3.18
CA LEU A 62 -19.95 -48.29 4.48
C LEU A 62 -20.81 -47.19 5.13
N LEU A 63 -21.34 -47.51 6.30
CA LEU A 63 -22.29 -46.67 7.05
C LEU A 63 -21.55 -45.87 8.13
N ALA A 64 -21.77 -44.56 8.15
CA ALA A 64 -21.43 -43.72 9.31
C ALA A 64 -22.58 -43.74 10.34
N LYS A 65 -22.24 -43.81 11.63
CA LYS A 65 -23.20 -43.75 12.75
C LYS A 65 -23.37 -42.30 13.24
N PRO A 66 -24.57 -41.87 13.65
CA PRO A 66 -24.73 -40.75 14.58
C PRO A 66 -24.54 -41.23 16.03
N PHE A 67 -23.90 -40.43 16.88
CA PHE A 67 -23.74 -40.72 18.31
C PHE A 67 -24.85 -40.06 19.15
N ARG A 68 -25.23 -40.70 20.25
CA ARG A 68 -26.32 -40.28 21.15
C ARG A 68 -25.83 -39.41 22.32
N SER A 69 -26.76 -38.66 22.87
CA SER A 69 -26.73 -37.99 24.18
C SER A 69 -27.09 -38.91 25.36
N SER A 70 -26.43 -38.72 26.51
CA SER A 70 -26.88 -39.03 27.88
C SER A 70 -25.85 -38.44 28.85
N GLU A 71 -26.15 -37.38 29.61
CA GLU A 71 -26.72 -37.40 30.98
C GLU A 71 -25.76 -37.87 32.09
N LEU A 72 -25.54 -37.01 33.09
CA LEU A 72 -25.15 -37.40 34.45
C LEU A 72 -25.59 -36.34 35.49
N GLU A 73 -26.27 -36.82 36.52
CA GLU A 73 -26.80 -36.15 37.72
C GLU A 73 -25.68 -35.88 38.78
N SER A 74 -25.84 -35.21 39.95
CA SER A 74 -26.73 -34.17 40.53
C SER A 74 -26.22 -33.78 41.95
N ARG A 75 -26.91 -32.86 42.65
CA ARG A 75 -26.81 -32.48 44.11
C ARG A 75 -25.68 -31.51 44.56
N ALA A 76 -25.86 -30.63 45.55
CA ALA A 76 -27.08 -30.08 46.19
C ALA A 76 -26.81 -28.82 47.06
N SER A 77 -27.82 -27.93 47.16
CA SER A 77 -28.18 -27.03 48.30
C SER A 77 -27.15 -26.12 49.02
N PHE A 78 -27.50 -24.84 49.24
CA PHE A 78 -27.87 -24.33 50.58
C PHE A 78 -28.52 -22.92 50.59
N SER A 79 -29.53 -22.75 51.46
CA SER A 79 -29.98 -21.53 52.19
C SER A 79 -30.29 -20.19 51.49
N ALA A 80 -31.48 -19.65 51.81
CA ALA A 80 -31.83 -18.23 51.72
C ALA A 80 -32.42 -17.74 53.05
N SER A 81 -32.21 -16.49 53.46
CA SER A 81 -32.96 -15.89 54.59
C SER A 81 -32.89 -14.36 54.71
N SER A 82 -34.05 -13.75 55.00
CA SER A 82 -34.29 -12.39 55.55
C SER A 82 -33.95 -11.15 54.68
N LYS A 83 -34.70 -10.04 54.73
CA LYS A 83 -36.05 -9.72 55.29
C LYS A 83 -36.47 -8.32 54.78
N ARG A 84 -37.77 -8.13 54.45
CA ARG A 84 -38.63 -6.90 54.58
C ARG A 84 -38.07 -5.52 54.12
N ALA A 85 -38.85 -4.52 53.71
CA ALA A 85 -40.21 -4.32 53.18
C ALA A 85 -40.36 -2.79 53.00
N PHE A 86 -41.14 -2.26 52.05
CA PHE A 86 -42.07 -1.13 52.23
C PHE A 86 -42.82 -0.77 50.92
N ILE A 87 -43.90 -0.01 51.08
CA ILE A 87 -44.99 0.22 50.12
C ILE A 87 -44.71 1.44 49.23
N ILE A 88 -44.98 1.36 47.92
CA ILE A 88 -45.31 2.53 47.08
C ILE A 88 -46.55 2.25 46.22
N VAL A 89 -47.36 3.30 46.05
CA VAL A 89 -48.73 3.34 45.50
C VAL A 89 -48.77 3.10 43.99
N ILE A 90 -49.80 2.38 43.51
CA ILE A 90 -50.14 2.30 42.09
C ILE A 90 -50.83 3.61 41.66
N ILE A 91 -50.16 4.40 40.81
CA ILE A 91 -50.80 5.46 40.02
C ILE A 91 -50.77 5.02 38.54
N VAL A 92 -51.96 4.83 37.96
CA VAL A 92 -52.10 4.47 36.54
C VAL A 92 -51.89 5.71 35.69
N THR A 93 -50.71 5.85 35.09
CA THR A 93 -50.44 6.88 34.08
C THR A 93 -50.39 6.23 32.70
N LYS A 94 -51.20 6.71 31.76
CA LYS A 94 -51.18 6.28 30.35
C LYS A 94 -49.84 6.66 29.70
N CYS A 95 -48.88 5.74 29.69
CA CYS A 95 -47.67 5.93 28.90
C CYS A 95 -48.00 5.64 27.42
N LYS A 96 -47.89 6.66 26.56
CA LYS A 96 -47.84 6.43 25.11
C LYS A 96 -46.61 5.56 24.84
N ILE A 97 -46.79 4.41 24.21
CA ILE A 97 -45.67 3.69 23.60
C ILE A 97 -45.21 4.54 22.41
N ALA A 98 -44.21 5.40 22.66
CA ALA A 98 -43.44 5.99 21.59
C ALA A 98 -42.63 4.87 20.96
N THR A 99 -43.03 4.41 19.78
CA THR A 99 -42.15 3.63 18.90
C THR A 99 -40.91 4.48 18.63
N MET A 100 -39.79 4.14 19.26
CA MET A 100 -38.50 4.74 18.90
C MET A 100 -38.12 4.27 17.50
N THR A 101 -38.57 5.03 16.50
CA THR A 101 -38.11 4.92 15.12
C THR A 101 -36.67 5.36 15.09
N VAL A 102 -35.74 4.40 15.10
CA VAL A 102 -34.33 4.66 14.82
C VAL A 102 -34.26 5.24 13.42
N THR A 103 -34.05 6.56 13.33
CA THR A 103 -33.95 7.23 12.03
C THR A 103 -32.68 6.73 11.35
N PRO A 104 -32.76 6.17 10.12
CA PRO A 104 -31.59 5.64 9.45
C PRO A 104 -30.59 6.78 9.19
N LYS A 105 -29.33 6.57 9.60
CA LYS A 105 -28.28 7.59 9.48
C LYS A 105 -27.86 7.89 8.04
N ILE A 106 -28.24 7.04 7.08
CA ILE A 106 -28.08 7.25 5.64
C ILE A 106 -29.46 7.02 5.03
N SER A 107 -29.97 7.99 4.25
CA SER A 107 -31.32 7.98 3.70
C SER A 107 -31.41 8.81 2.42
N ILE A 108 -32.43 8.56 1.59
CA ILE A 108 -32.82 9.46 0.50
C ILE A 108 -34.13 10.14 0.93
N ASN A 109 -34.10 11.46 1.13
CA ASN A 109 -35.25 12.26 1.55
C ASN A 109 -35.46 13.41 0.56
N ASP A 110 -36.67 13.55 0.02
CA ASP A 110 -37.05 14.62 -0.93
C ASP A 110 -36.06 14.79 -2.11
N GLY A 111 -35.58 13.67 -2.66
CA GLY A 111 -34.59 13.66 -3.74
C GLY A 111 -33.15 13.99 -3.31
N ASN A 112 -32.84 13.97 -2.02
CA ASN A 112 -31.51 14.26 -1.50
C ASN A 112 -30.93 13.06 -0.74
N LEU A 113 -29.67 12.70 -1.02
CA LEU A 113 -28.93 11.70 -0.24
C LEU A 113 -28.41 12.37 1.03
N VAL A 114 -28.98 12.01 2.18
CA VAL A 114 -28.68 12.59 3.49
C VAL A 114 -27.92 11.58 4.35
N VAL A 115 -26.76 11.99 4.85
CA VAL A 115 -25.86 11.22 5.71
C VAL A 115 -25.64 11.98 7.02
N HIS A 116 -26.02 11.37 8.15
CA HIS A 116 -25.94 11.97 9.49
C HIS A 116 -26.57 13.38 9.56
N GLY A 117 -27.68 13.58 8.85
CA GLY A 117 -28.39 14.86 8.75
C GLY A 117 -27.75 15.88 7.80
N LYS A 118 -26.69 15.54 7.09
CA LYS A 118 -26.00 16.39 6.09
C LYS A 118 -26.31 15.89 4.69
N THR A 119 -26.76 16.79 3.80
CA THR A 119 -26.99 16.47 2.39
C THR A 119 -25.66 16.29 1.67
N ILE A 120 -25.46 15.13 1.03
CA ILE A 120 -24.26 14.81 0.24
C ILE A 120 -24.52 14.97 -1.25
N LEU A 121 -25.67 14.50 -1.74
CA LEU A 121 -26.10 14.66 -3.14
C LEU A 121 -27.52 15.22 -3.19
N THR A 122 -27.80 16.06 -4.18
CA THR A 122 -29.15 16.58 -4.48
C THR A 122 -29.66 16.06 -5.83
N GLY A 123 -30.97 16.08 -6.06
CA GLY A 123 -31.55 15.64 -7.34
C GLY A 123 -31.35 14.15 -7.64
N VAL A 124 -31.36 13.30 -6.61
CA VAL A 124 -31.21 11.85 -6.71
C VAL A 124 -32.41 11.25 -7.48
N PRO A 125 -32.20 10.59 -8.63
CA PRO A 125 -33.30 10.04 -9.44
C PRO A 125 -33.97 8.80 -8.83
N ASP A 126 -35.25 8.59 -9.13
CA ASP A 126 -36.04 7.41 -8.69
C ASP A 126 -35.45 6.04 -9.12
N SER A 127 -34.58 6.03 -10.13
CA SER A 127 -33.85 4.82 -10.58
C SER A 127 -32.75 4.37 -9.61
N ILE A 128 -32.37 5.23 -8.66
CA ILE A 128 -31.36 4.98 -7.62
C ILE A 128 -32.04 4.40 -6.39
N VAL A 129 -31.51 3.29 -5.89
CA VAL A 129 -32.05 2.57 -4.73
C VAL A 129 -31.03 2.56 -3.61
N LEU A 130 -31.44 2.94 -2.40
CA LEU A 130 -30.61 2.82 -1.20
C LEU A 130 -30.99 1.55 -0.43
N ASN A 131 -30.12 0.55 -0.43
CA ASN A 131 -30.31 -0.70 0.31
C ASN A 131 -29.54 -0.63 1.65
N PRO A 132 -30.20 -0.76 2.82
CA PRO A 132 -29.50 -0.72 4.11
C PRO A 132 -28.54 -1.91 4.29
N GLY A 133 -27.50 -1.72 5.11
CA GLY A 133 -26.64 -2.80 5.63
C GLY A 133 -27.34 -3.74 6.61
N SER A 134 -28.61 -4.09 6.39
CA SER A 134 -29.35 -4.99 7.28
C SER A 134 -28.99 -6.46 7.01
N GLY A 135 -27.92 -6.92 7.65
CA GLY A 135 -27.43 -8.30 7.61
C GLY A 135 -25.93 -8.37 7.97
N ALA A 136 -25.48 -9.50 8.54
CA ALA A 136 -24.06 -9.78 8.83
C ALA A 136 -23.27 -8.73 9.66
N GLY A 137 -23.95 -7.87 10.43
CA GLY A 137 -23.33 -6.90 11.34
C GLY A 137 -23.04 -5.51 10.76
N LEU A 138 -23.55 -5.19 9.56
CA LEU A 138 -23.30 -3.95 8.81
C LEU A 138 -24.15 -2.75 9.30
N LEU A 139 -24.25 -2.53 10.61
CA LEU A 139 -25.24 -1.64 11.25
C LEU A 139 -25.09 -0.12 10.97
N ALA A 140 -24.00 0.32 10.31
CA ALA A 140 -23.67 1.73 10.13
C ALA A 140 -23.55 2.19 8.66
N GLY A 141 -23.72 1.29 7.68
CA GLY A 141 -23.56 1.60 6.26
C GLY A 141 -24.76 1.26 5.39
N ALA A 142 -24.69 1.67 4.13
CA ALA A 142 -25.74 1.46 3.12
C ALA A 142 -25.13 1.21 1.73
N PHE A 143 -25.87 0.58 0.84
CA PHE A 143 -25.47 0.34 -0.54
C PHE A 143 -26.32 1.18 -1.50
N ILE A 144 -25.67 1.86 -2.44
CA ILE A 144 -26.31 2.47 -3.60
C ILE A 144 -26.42 1.41 -4.70
N GLY A 145 -27.63 1.24 -5.22
CA GLY A 145 -27.94 0.49 -6.45
C GLY A 145 -28.61 1.38 -7.49
N ALA A 146 -28.70 0.88 -8.72
CA ALA A 146 -29.34 1.55 -9.84
C ALA A 146 -30.04 0.54 -10.78
N THR A 147 -31.08 0.98 -11.47
CA THR A 147 -31.87 0.16 -12.41
C THR A 147 -32.04 0.85 -13.77
N ALA A 148 -32.15 0.06 -14.84
CA ALA A 148 -32.35 0.50 -16.22
C ALA A 148 -33.47 -0.30 -16.92
N SER A 149 -34.05 0.29 -17.95
CA SER A 149 -35.10 -0.33 -18.78
C SER A 149 -34.58 -1.39 -19.77
N HIS A 150 -33.27 -1.48 -19.98
CA HIS A 150 -32.65 -2.36 -20.98
C HIS A 150 -31.44 -3.08 -20.39
N SER A 151 -31.20 -4.31 -20.84
CA SER A 151 -29.95 -5.02 -20.55
C SER A 151 -28.82 -4.47 -21.41
N LYS A 152 -27.63 -4.30 -20.82
CA LYS A 152 -26.37 -3.95 -21.48
C LYS A 152 -25.18 -4.50 -20.69
N SER A 153 -24.03 -4.62 -21.37
CA SER A 153 -22.73 -4.90 -20.75
C SER A 153 -22.07 -3.67 -20.11
N LEU A 154 -22.56 -2.46 -20.41
CA LEU A 154 -22.09 -1.18 -19.89
C LEU A 154 -23.28 -0.25 -19.60
N HIS A 155 -23.31 0.32 -18.40
CA HIS A 155 -24.24 1.38 -17.98
C HIS A 155 -23.51 2.56 -17.35
N VAL A 156 -24.12 3.74 -17.45
CA VAL A 156 -23.75 4.93 -16.69
C VAL A 156 -25.01 5.46 -16.02
N PHE A 157 -25.01 5.53 -14.70
CA PHE A 157 -26.15 5.94 -13.89
C PHE A 157 -25.85 7.27 -13.17
N PRO A 158 -26.49 8.38 -13.53
CA PRO A 158 -26.47 9.59 -12.71
C PRO A 158 -27.08 9.33 -11.34
N VAL A 159 -26.33 9.62 -10.28
CA VAL A 159 -26.74 9.37 -8.88
C VAL A 159 -27.31 10.62 -8.23
N GLY A 160 -26.77 11.79 -8.56
CA GLY A 160 -27.19 13.09 -8.01
C GLY A 160 -26.06 14.11 -8.06
N VAL A 161 -26.38 15.38 -7.88
CA VAL A 161 -25.44 16.52 -7.92
C VAL A 161 -24.64 16.59 -6.62
N LEU A 162 -23.31 16.57 -6.74
CA LEU A 162 -22.37 16.87 -5.66
C LEU A 162 -21.88 18.30 -5.81
N GLU A 163 -22.05 19.14 -4.79
CA GLU A 163 -21.62 20.54 -4.83
C GLU A 163 -21.27 21.07 -3.43
N GLY A 164 -20.24 21.92 -3.33
CA GLY A 164 -19.81 22.58 -2.09
C GLY A 164 -19.01 21.72 -1.11
N LEU A 165 -19.10 20.38 -1.20
CA LEU A 165 -18.43 19.45 -0.30
C LEU A 165 -17.03 19.06 -0.79
N ARG A 166 -16.02 19.20 0.08
CA ARG A 166 -14.64 18.78 -0.20
C ARG A 166 -14.58 17.26 -0.27
N PHE A 167 -13.87 16.73 -1.25
CA PHE A 167 -13.56 15.31 -1.33
C PHE A 167 -12.11 15.06 -1.75
N VAL A 168 -11.63 13.86 -1.42
CA VAL A 168 -10.44 13.24 -2.00
C VAL A 168 -10.83 11.89 -2.59
N CYS A 169 -10.32 11.55 -3.76
CA CYS A 169 -10.59 10.28 -4.42
C CYS A 169 -9.35 9.69 -5.08
N CYS A 170 -9.27 8.34 -5.11
CA CYS A 170 -8.24 7.61 -5.85
C CYS A 170 -8.86 7.05 -7.13
N PHE A 171 -8.26 7.38 -8.27
CA PHE A 171 -8.77 7.06 -9.61
C PHE A 171 -7.67 6.51 -10.50
N ARG A 172 -8.02 5.61 -11.43
CA ARG A 172 -7.03 5.04 -12.37
C ARG A 172 -6.72 6.00 -13.50
N PHE A 173 -5.60 6.72 -13.38
CA PHE A 173 -5.17 7.67 -14.41
C PHE A 173 -4.57 7.00 -15.65
N LYS A 174 -4.18 5.73 -15.54
CA LYS A 174 -3.84 4.81 -16.64
C LYS A 174 -4.33 3.39 -16.28
N LEU A 175 -4.26 2.43 -17.20
CA LEU A 175 -4.72 1.04 -16.97
C LEU A 175 -4.17 0.42 -15.66
N TRP A 176 -2.88 0.63 -15.38
CA TRP A 176 -2.13 -0.05 -14.31
C TRP A 176 -2.26 0.58 -12.92
N TRP A 177 -2.47 1.90 -12.84
CA TRP A 177 -2.14 2.70 -11.65
C TRP A 177 -3.19 3.74 -11.29
N MET A 178 -3.34 3.97 -9.98
CA MET A 178 -4.12 5.07 -9.40
C MET A 178 -3.26 6.27 -9.04
N THR A 179 -3.90 7.43 -8.98
CA THR A 179 -3.42 8.64 -8.31
C THR A 179 -4.62 9.35 -7.68
N GLN A 180 -4.35 10.43 -6.95
CA GLN A 180 -5.32 11.19 -6.18
C GLN A 180 -5.86 12.41 -6.91
N ARG A 181 -7.12 12.73 -6.62
CA ARG A 181 -7.74 14.00 -7.00
C ARG A 181 -8.53 14.55 -5.83
N MET A 182 -8.37 15.86 -5.62
CA MET A 182 -9.13 16.63 -4.64
C MET A 182 -10.11 17.53 -5.42
N GLY A 183 -11.32 17.70 -4.89
CA GLY A 183 -12.40 18.39 -5.58
C GLY A 183 -13.49 18.93 -4.64
N LYS A 184 -14.44 19.66 -5.21
CA LYS A 184 -15.57 20.26 -4.46
C LYS A 184 -16.94 20.09 -5.14
N CYS A 185 -16.99 19.50 -6.33
CA CYS A 185 -18.22 19.27 -7.07
C CYS A 185 -18.11 18.06 -8.01
N GLY A 186 -19.24 17.51 -8.47
CA GLY A 186 -19.26 16.23 -9.20
C GLY A 186 -18.35 16.18 -10.42
N LYS A 187 -18.24 17.26 -11.22
CA LYS A 187 -17.35 17.32 -12.39
C LYS A 187 -15.85 17.19 -12.09
N ASP A 188 -15.45 17.38 -10.83
CA ASP A 188 -14.07 17.19 -10.39
C ASP A 188 -13.71 15.70 -10.24
N ILE A 189 -14.70 14.81 -10.12
CA ILE A 189 -14.54 13.35 -9.97
C ILE A 189 -14.02 12.78 -11.31
N PRO A 190 -12.79 12.24 -11.37
CA PRO A 190 -12.26 11.67 -12.60
C PRO A 190 -12.96 10.38 -13.02
N LEU A 191 -12.80 10.00 -14.29
CA LEU A 191 -13.15 8.67 -14.78
C LEU A 191 -12.34 7.60 -14.03
N GLU A 192 -12.91 6.41 -13.87
CA GLU A 192 -12.28 5.27 -13.16
C GLU A 192 -11.94 5.59 -11.69
N THR A 193 -12.79 6.35 -10.99
CA THR A 193 -12.65 6.58 -9.54
C THR A 193 -13.09 5.34 -8.77
N GLN A 194 -12.20 4.76 -7.96
CA GLN A 194 -12.39 3.49 -7.26
C GLN A 194 -12.50 3.64 -5.73
N PHE A 195 -12.23 4.83 -5.21
CA PHE A 195 -12.34 5.19 -3.81
C PHE A 195 -12.61 6.69 -3.72
N MET A 196 -13.57 7.11 -2.90
CA MET A 196 -13.80 8.53 -2.61
C MET A 196 -14.17 8.73 -1.14
N LEU A 197 -13.59 9.75 -0.52
CA LEU A 197 -13.90 10.22 0.83
C LEU A 197 -14.38 11.66 0.76
N VAL A 198 -15.55 11.95 1.33
CA VAL A 198 -16.19 13.28 1.35
C VAL A 198 -16.16 13.84 2.78
N GLU A 199 -15.67 15.07 2.94
CA GLU A 199 -15.76 15.85 4.17
C GLU A 199 -17.06 16.66 4.17
N SER A 200 -17.89 16.46 5.20
CA SER A 200 -19.13 17.22 5.41
C SER A 200 -19.10 17.94 6.75
N ARG A 201 -19.00 19.26 6.71
CA ARG A 201 -19.13 20.16 7.87
C ARG A 201 -20.58 20.63 8.00
N LYS A 202 -20.98 21.16 9.16
CA LYS A 202 -22.30 21.80 9.31
C LYS A 202 -22.20 23.20 8.68
N GLY A 203 -23.19 23.62 7.90
CA GLY A 203 -23.18 24.92 7.22
C GLY A 203 -23.46 26.10 8.16
N ASP A 204 -23.01 27.29 7.76
CA ASP A 204 -23.17 28.57 8.46
C ASP A 204 -24.63 29.07 8.47
N GLU A 205 -25.52 28.37 9.18
CA GLU A 205 -26.83 28.90 9.56
C GLU A 205 -27.01 28.91 11.09
N GLY A 206 -26.50 29.97 11.71
CA GLY A 206 -27.10 30.57 12.92
C GLY A 206 -26.99 29.83 14.25
N VAL A 207 -26.09 28.86 14.41
CA VAL A 207 -25.82 28.20 15.71
C VAL A 207 -24.31 28.08 15.90
N ASP A 208 -23.82 28.31 17.12
CA ASP A 208 -22.42 28.50 17.49
C ASP A 208 -21.45 27.49 16.84
N GLN A 209 -20.35 28.02 16.28
CA GLN A 209 -19.40 27.27 15.44
C GLN A 209 -18.53 26.25 16.21
N ASP A 210 -18.46 26.32 17.54
CA ASP A 210 -17.51 25.55 18.37
C ASP A 210 -17.87 24.06 18.58
N ASP A 211 -19.08 23.61 18.22
CA ASP A 211 -19.58 22.25 18.57
C ASP A 211 -20.09 21.42 17.36
N ALA A 212 -19.75 21.84 16.14
CA ALA A 212 -20.27 21.26 14.90
C ALA A 212 -19.41 20.06 14.38
N GLN A 213 -19.62 18.87 14.94
CA GLN A 213 -18.89 17.64 14.56
C GLN A 213 -18.83 17.39 13.04
N THR A 214 -17.62 17.32 12.47
CA THR A 214 -17.37 16.92 11.07
C THR A 214 -17.76 15.46 10.86
N ILE A 215 -18.36 15.17 9.69
CA ILE A 215 -18.67 13.80 9.27
C ILE A 215 -17.91 13.50 7.98
N TYR A 216 -17.22 12.38 7.97
CA TYR A 216 -16.55 11.82 6.81
C TYR A 216 -17.39 10.68 6.24
N THR A 217 -17.62 10.69 4.93
CA THR A 217 -18.38 9.64 4.23
C THR A 217 -17.51 9.03 3.16
N VAL A 218 -17.26 7.71 3.24
CA VAL A 218 -16.53 6.97 2.20
C VAL A 218 -17.51 6.32 1.23
N PHE A 219 -17.16 6.33 -0.05
CA PHE A 219 -17.84 5.65 -1.15
C PHE A 219 -16.88 4.63 -1.76
N LEU A 220 -17.26 3.35 -1.69
CA LEU A 220 -16.51 2.22 -2.22
C LEU A 220 -17.30 1.53 -3.34
N PRO A 221 -17.02 1.82 -4.62
CA PRO A 221 -17.53 1.05 -5.74
C PRO A 221 -17.13 -0.42 -5.64
N LEU A 222 -18.06 -1.33 -5.92
CA LEU A 222 -17.95 -2.76 -5.68
C LEU A 222 -18.00 -3.59 -6.97
N LEU A 223 -17.76 -4.89 -6.82
CA LEU A 223 -18.09 -5.88 -7.84
C LEU A 223 -19.45 -6.52 -7.51
N GLU A 224 -20.37 -6.55 -8.46
CA GLU A 224 -21.65 -7.24 -8.33
C GLU A 224 -21.76 -8.35 -9.40
N GLY A 225 -21.57 -9.60 -8.97
CA GLY A 225 -21.52 -10.75 -9.85
C GLY A 225 -20.32 -10.70 -10.81
N GLN A 226 -20.61 -10.48 -12.09
CA GLN A 226 -19.62 -10.38 -13.19
C GLN A 226 -19.32 -8.92 -13.59
N PHE A 227 -19.93 -7.94 -12.91
CA PHE A 227 -19.81 -6.51 -13.20
C PHE A 227 -18.97 -5.79 -12.15
N ARG A 228 -18.27 -4.75 -12.60
CA ARG A 228 -17.50 -3.80 -11.78
C ARG A 228 -18.14 -2.43 -11.83
N ALA A 229 -18.34 -1.81 -10.67
CA ALA A 229 -18.69 -0.41 -10.57
C ALA A 229 -17.44 0.47 -10.39
N VAL A 230 -17.46 1.68 -10.96
CA VAL A 230 -16.55 2.79 -10.66
C VAL A 230 -17.35 4.10 -10.62
N LEU A 231 -16.85 5.12 -9.92
CA LEU A 231 -17.41 6.47 -9.96
C LEU A 231 -16.79 7.30 -11.09
N GLN A 232 -17.56 8.28 -11.55
CA GLN A 232 -17.08 9.38 -12.38
C GLN A 232 -17.95 10.64 -12.17
N GLY A 233 -17.52 11.75 -12.77
CA GLY A 233 -18.25 13.02 -12.78
C GLY A 233 -18.59 13.49 -14.19
N ASN A 234 -19.64 14.30 -14.31
CA ASN A 234 -20.04 14.95 -15.57
C ASN A 234 -20.17 16.48 -15.45
N ASP A 235 -20.37 17.15 -16.59
CA ASP A 235 -20.43 18.62 -16.68
C ASP A 235 -21.61 19.27 -15.93
N ARG A 236 -22.60 18.47 -15.48
CA ARG A 236 -23.76 18.92 -14.68
C ARG A 236 -23.51 18.83 -13.17
N ASN A 237 -22.26 18.61 -12.75
CA ASN A 237 -21.87 18.32 -11.36
C ASN A 237 -22.52 17.05 -10.78
N GLU A 238 -23.06 16.15 -11.61
CA GLU A 238 -23.59 14.87 -11.16
C GLU A 238 -22.44 13.89 -10.89
N MET A 239 -22.52 13.18 -9.77
CA MET A 239 -21.78 11.93 -9.57
C MET A 239 -22.49 10.82 -10.34
N GLU A 240 -21.75 10.04 -11.11
CA GLU A 240 -22.26 8.90 -11.88
C GLU A 240 -21.60 7.59 -11.43
N ILE A 241 -22.36 6.50 -11.47
CA ILE A 241 -21.83 5.13 -11.37
C ILE A 241 -21.72 4.55 -12.77
N CYS A 242 -20.50 4.22 -13.20
CA CYS A 242 -20.26 3.42 -14.39
C CYS A 242 -20.20 1.94 -13.98
N LEU A 243 -20.99 1.09 -14.64
CA LEU A 243 -21.12 -0.35 -14.35
C LEU A 243 -20.81 -1.16 -15.62
N GLU A 244 -19.80 -2.03 -15.57
CA GLU A 244 -19.35 -2.76 -16.76
C GLU A 244 -18.99 -4.24 -16.49
N SER A 245 -19.24 -5.12 -17.46
CA SER A 245 -18.78 -6.53 -17.42
C SER A 245 -17.50 -6.77 -18.22
N GLY A 246 -17.13 -5.89 -19.16
CA GLY A 246 -16.04 -6.14 -20.10
C GLY A 246 -16.29 -7.29 -21.10
N ASP A 247 -17.54 -7.75 -21.25
CA ASP A 247 -17.95 -8.77 -22.23
C ASP A 247 -19.34 -8.42 -22.76
N SER A 248 -19.49 -8.25 -24.08
CA SER A 248 -20.77 -7.90 -24.72
C SER A 248 -21.84 -9.00 -24.62
N ALA A 249 -21.46 -10.24 -24.32
CA ALA A 249 -22.40 -11.33 -24.03
C ALA A 249 -22.86 -11.35 -22.56
N VAL A 250 -22.22 -10.58 -21.68
CA VAL A 250 -22.56 -10.50 -20.25
C VAL A 250 -23.28 -9.18 -20.00
N GLU A 251 -24.61 -9.24 -19.99
CA GLU A 251 -25.48 -8.07 -19.82
C GLU A 251 -26.31 -8.13 -18.52
N THR A 252 -26.60 -6.96 -17.96
CA THR A 252 -27.56 -6.76 -16.86
C THR A 252 -28.41 -5.53 -17.16
N ASN A 253 -29.58 -5.40 -16.53
CA ASN A 253 -30.38 -4.17 -16.52
C ASN A 253 -30.41 -3.50 -15.12
N GLN A 254 -29.68 -4.02 -14.14
CA GLN A 254 -29.66 -3.50 -12.78
C GLN A 254 -28.37 -3.88 -12.05
N GLY A 255 -28.07 -3.14 -10.99
CA GLY A 255 -27.20 -3.58 -9.90
C GLY A 255 -27.71 -2.97 -8.60
N LEU A 256 -27.87 -3.78 -7.55
CA LEU A 256 -28.52 -3.36 -6.32
C LEU A 256 -27.51 -2.89 -5.26
N LYS A 257 -26.23 -3.23 -5.42
CA LYS A 257 -25.16 -2.99 -4.45
C LYS A 257 -23.85 -2.57 -5.13
N LEU A 258 -23.95 -1.49 -5.90
CA LEU A 258 -22.88 -0.98 -6.75
C LEU A 258 -21.84 -0.16 -5.99
N VAL A 259 -22.26 0.58 -4.97
CA VAL A 259 -21.36 1.40 -4.13
C VAL A 259 -21.73 1.21 -2.67
N TYR A 260 -20.78 0.84 -1.82
CA TYR A 260 -20.98 0.85 -0.36
C TYR A 260 -20.61 2.21 0.23
N MET A 261 -21.47 2.69 1.12
CA MET A 261 -21.30 3.92 1.90
C MET A 261 -21.14 3.59 3.38
N HIS A 262 -20.18 4.26 4.02
CA HIS A 262 -20.01 4.25 5.47
C HIS A 262 -19.66 5.66 5.94
N ALA A 263 -20.11 6.05 7.14
CA ALA A 263 -19.90 7.41 7.65
C ALA A 263 -19.59 7.44 9.15
N GLY A 264 -18.80 8.44 9.55
CA GLY A 264 -18.30 8.58 10.92
C GLY A 264 -17.45 9.83 11.11
N THR A 265 -16.70 9.88 12.21
CA THR A 265 -16.07 11.12 12.71
C THR A 265 -14.54 11.12 12.63
N ASN A 266 -13.90 9.95 12.59
CA ASN A 266 -12.50 9.79 12.21
C ASN A 266 -12.45 9.18 10.79
N PRO A 267 -11.77 9.80 9.81
CA PRO A 267 -11.76 9.30 8.43
C PRO A 267 -11.01 7.98 8.27
N PHE A 268 -9.94 7.74 9.05
CA PHE A 268 -9.16 6.50 8.98
C PHE A 268 -9.95 5.32 9.53
N GLU A 269 -10.69 5.51 10.63
CA GLU A 269 -11.62 4.51 11.17
C GLU A 269 -12.76 4.23 10.18
N VAL A 270 -13.35 5.26 9.58
CA VAL A 270 -14.43 5.12 8.57
C VAL A 270 -13.96 4.27 7.38
N ILE A 271 -12.75 4.51 6.87
CA ILE A 271 -12.17 3.72 5.77
C ILE A 271 -11.94 2.26 6.21
N ASN A 272 -11.33 2.04 7.37
CA ASN A 272 -11.01 0.70 7.88
C ASN A 272 -12.27 -0.14 8.15
N GLN A 273 -13.28 0.45 8.80
CA GLN A 273 -14.56 -0.23 9.04
C GLN A 273 -15.31 -0.49 7.74
N ALA A 274 -15.30 0.45 6.78
CA ALA A 274 -15.95 0.25 5.49
C ALA A 274 -15.36 -0.93 4.71
N VAL A 275 -14.04 -1.08 4.66
CA VAL A 275 -13.42 -2.22 3.97
C VAL A 275 -13.65 -3.53 4.73
N LYS A 276 -13.62 -3.53 6.08
CA LYS A 276 -13.99 -4.71 6.89
C LYS A 276 -15.46 -5.11 6.72
N ASP A 277 -16.35 -4.16 6.48
CA ASP A 277 -17.77 -4.38 6.18
C ASP A 277 -17.97 -4.95 4.77
N VAL A 278 -17.27 -4.40 3.77
CA VAL A 278 -17.24 -4.93 2.40
C VAL A 278 -16.61 -6.34 2.35
N GLU A 279 -15.61 -6.64 3.19
CA GLU A 279 -15.02 -7.98 3.33
C GLU A 279 -16.06 -9.02 3.79
N LYS A 280 -16.81 -8.71 4.87
CA LYS A 280 -17.90 -9.56 5.39
C LYS A 280 -18.97 -9.82 4.32
N TYR A 281 -19.28 -8.79 3.53
CA TYR A 281 -20.31 -8.85 2.48
C TYR A 281 -19.86 -9.66 1.26
N MET A 282 -18.69 -9.36 0.69
CA MET A 282 -18.24 -9.96 -0.57
C MET A 282 -17.61 -11.35 -0.38
N GLN A 283 -16.87 -11.58 0.71
CA GLN A 283 -16.17 -12.84 1.01
C GLN A 283 -15.15 -13.30 -0.07
N THR A 284 -14.80 -12.43 -1.01
CA THR A 284 -13.87 -12.69 -2.13
C THR A 284 -12.43 -12.26 -1.88
N PHE A 285 -12.18 -11.40 -0.89
CA PHE A 285 -10.85 -10.96 -0.44
C PHE A 285 -10.74 -11.07 1.10
N LEU A 286 -9.57 -10.75 1.66
CA LEU A 286 -9.37 -10.54 3.10
C LEU A 286 -8.77 -9.16 3.35
N HIS A 287 -9.13 -8.52 4.46
CA HIS A 287 -8.51 -7.27 4.93
C HIS A 287 -7.03 -7.48 5.28
N ARG A 288 -6.18 -6.44 5.11
CA ARG A 288 -4.71 -6.51 5.32
C ARG A 288 -4.33 -7.21 6.64
N GLU A 289 -5.03 -6.89 7.73
CA GLU A 289 -4.76 -7.40 9.08
C GLU A 289 -4.90 -8.92 9.22
N LYS A 290 -5.58 -9.60 8.28
CA LYS A 290 -5.76 -11.06 8.27
C LYS A 290 -4.75 -11.81 7.39
N LYS A 291 -3.91 -11.09 6.65
CA LYS A 291 -2.93 -11.67 5.73
C LYS A 291 -1.58 -11.86 6.41
N LYS A 292 -0.88 -12.94 6.07
CA LYS A 292 0.52 -13.11 6.48
C LYS A 292 1.37 -12.10 5.72
N LEU A 293 1.93 -11.12 6.42
CA LEU A 293 2.98 -10.26 5.86
C LEU A 293 4.25 -11.11 5.63
N PRO A 294 4.90 -11.00 4.46
CA PRO A 294 6.15 -11.69 4.17
C PRO A 294 7.33 -10.98 4.85
N SER A 295 8.33 -11.75 5.27
CA SER A 295 9.41 -11.31 6.16
C SER A 295 10.42 -10.36 5.50
N PHE A 296 10.50 -10.34 4.16
CA PHE A 296 11.41 -9.45 3.42
C PHE A 296 11.16 -7.97 3.70
N LEU A 297 9.96 -7.58 4.17
CA LEU A 297 9.61 -6.21 4.49
C LEU A 297 10.55 -5.57 5.54
N ASP A 298 11.14 -6.36 6.44
CA ASP A 298 12.02 -5.89 7.50
C ASP A 298 13.52 -5.87 7.09
N TRP A 299 13.79 -6.14 5.82
CA TRP A 299 15.13 -6.27 5.24
C TRP A 299 15.35 -5.28 4.10
N PHE A 300 16.53 -4.66 4.07
CA PHE A 300 16.97 -3.84 2.94
C PHE A 300 17.18 -4.72 1.70
N GLY A 301 16.79 -4.21 0.54
CA GLY A 301 16.95 -4.95 -0.70
C GLY A 301 17.49 -4.17 -1.89
N TRP A 302 17.69 -4.91 -2.97
CA TRP A 302 18.12 -4.40 -4.26
C TRP A 302 17.30 -5.04 -5.39
N CYS A 303 16.90 -4.23 -6.37
CA CYS A 303 16.14 -4.65 -7.54
C CYS A 303 16.94 -4.32 -8.81
N THR A 304 17.10 -5.31 -9.69
CA THR A 304 17.99 -5.20 -10.86
C THR A 304 17.44 -4.30 -11.99
N TRP A 305 16.24 -3.73 -11.86
CA TRP A 305 15.54 -3.04 -12.95
C TRP A 305 16.25 -1.80 -13.47
N ASP A 306 16.45 -0.71 -12.70
CA ASP A 306 17.16 0.46 -13.25
C ASP A 306 18.68 0.23 -13.40
N ALA A 307 19.20 -0.80 -12.74
CA ALA A 307 20.60 -1.21 -12.86
C ALA A 307 20.90 -1.72 -14.29
N PHE A 308 20.06 -2.60 -14.83
CA PHE A 308 20.33 -3.30 -16.09
C PHE A 308 19.15 -3.34 -17.09
N TYR A 309 17.95 -2.97 -16.66
CA TYR A 309 16.68 -3.26 -17.35
C TYR A 309 16.66 -4.73 -17.81
N THR A 310 16.22 -4.99 -19.03
CA THR A 310 16.18 -6.34 -19.62
C THR A 310 17.55 -6.97 -19.84
N ASP A 311 18.67 -6.28 -19.59
CA ASP A 311 20.03 -6.76 -19.87
C ASP A 311 20.70 -7.46 -18.68
N VAL A 312 20.02 -7.63 -17.54
CA VAL A 312 20.53 -8.31 -16.33
C VAL A 312 21.16 -9.69 -16.62
N THR A 313 22.33 -9.98 -16.03
CA THR A 313 23.05 -11.27 -16.14
C THR A 313 23.34 -11.86 -14.76
N ALA A 314 23.80 -13.11 -14.71
CA ALA A 314 24.31 -13.72 -13.49
C ALA A 314 25.47 -12.91 -12.88
N GLU A 315 26.41 -12.47 -13.71
CA GLU A 315 27.58 -11.68 -13.29
C GLU A 315 27.17 -10.29 -12.76
N GLY A 316 26.21 -9.62 -13.42
CA GLY A 316 25.72 -8.31 -12.96
C GLY A 316 24.96 -8.37 -11.63
N VAL A 317 24.34 -9.51 -11.30
CA VAL A 317 23.76 -9.74 -9.96
C VAL A 317 24.87 -9.82 -8.91
N GLU A 318 25.93 -10.60 -9.18
CA GLU A 318 27.08 -10.75 -8.28
C GLU A 318 27.76 -9.39 -7.99
N GLU A 319 28.09 -8.62 -9.03
CA GLU A 319 28.71 -7.29 -8.91
C GLU A 319 27.89 -6.31 -8.05
N GLY A 320 26.56 -6.38 -8.10
CA GLY A 320 25.68 -5.52 -7.31
C GLY A 320 25.56 -5.94 -5.84
N LEU A 321 25.54 -7.24 -5.56
CA LEU A 321 25.55 -7.77 -4.19
C LEU A 321 26.89 -7.49 -3.49
N GLU A 322 28.00 -7.68 -4.20
CA GLU A 322 29.35 -7.40 -3.71
C GLU A 322 29.49 -5.89 -3.39
N SER A 323 29.21 -5.01 -4.35
CA SER A 323 29.42 -3.56 -4.18
C SER A 323 28.56 -2.91 -3.08
N LEU A 324 27.32 -3.38 -2.84
CA LEU A 324 26.51 -2.92 -1.72
C LEU A 324 27.01 -3.45 -0.36
N SER A 325 27.54 -4.68 -0.35
CA SER A 325 28.08 -5.31 0.87
C SER A 325 29.40 -4.67 1.30
N GLU A 326 30.31 -4.38 0.36
CA GLU A 326 31.57 -3.65 0.61
C GLU A 326 31.32 -2.24 1.18
N GLY A 327 30.24 -1.57 0.78
CA GLY A 327 29.85 -0.26 1.32
C GLY A 327 29.29 -0.28 2.75
N GLY A 328 29.07 -1.47 3.32
CA GLY A 328 28.52 -1.67 4.66
C GLY A 328 27.00 -1.56 4.75
N THR A 329 26.28 -1.74 3.63
CA THR A 329 24.81 -1.80 3.60
C THR A 329 24.35 -3.01 2.79
N PRO A 330 24.64 -4.24 3.26
CA PRO A 330 24.42 -5.46 2.50
C PRO A 330 22.91 -5.70 2.28
N PRO A 331 22.48 -5.99 1.03
CA PRO A 331 21.09 -6.29 0.74
C PRO A 331 20.75 -7.71 1.23
N ARG A 332 19.71 -7.84 2.04
CA ARG A 332 19.19 -9.13 2.51
C ARG A 332 17.97 -9.59 1.70
N PHE A 333 17.51 -8.75 0.77
CA PHE A 333 16.46 -9.04 -0.19
C PHE A 333 16.91 -8.69 -1.62
N LEU A 334 16.73 -9.61 -2.57
CA LEU A 334 17.06 -9.42 -3.98
C LEU A 334 15.80 -9.59 -4.84
N ILE A 335 15.58 -8.69 -5.78
CA ILE A 335 14.61 -8.86 -6.88
C ILE A 335 15.39 -8.96 -8.20
N ILE A 336 15.42 -10.16 -8.79
CA ILE A 336 15.86 -10.36 -10.18
C ILE A 336 14.68 -9.97 -11.08
N ASP A 337 14.74 -8.77 -11.65
CA ASP A 337 13.67 -8.17 -12.42
C ASP A 337 13.64 -8.64 -13.89
N ASP A 338 12.77 -8.04 -14.73
CA ASP A 338 12.58 -8.45 -16.13
C ASP A 338 13.91 -8.55 -16.90
N GLY A 339 14.03 -9.57 -17.76
CA GLY A 339 15.22 -9.90 -18.53
C GLY A 339 15.80 -11.29 -18.29
N TRP A 340 15.36 -12.03 -17.27
CA TRP A 340 15.88 -13.39 -16.97
C TRP A 340 15.16 -14.52 -17.73
N GLN A 341 13.93 -14.30 -18.21
CA GLN A 341 13.04 -15.33 -18.77
C GLN A 341 13.38 -15.74 -20.22
N GLN A 342 12.99 -16.95 -20.64
CA GLN A 342 13.01 -17.39 -22.04
C GLN A 342 11.85 -16.78 -22.83
N ILE A 343 12.16 -15.86 -23.75
CA ILE A 343 11.18 -15.15 -24.58
C ILE A 343 11.45 -15.31 -26.09
N GLU A 344 10.49 -14.92 -26.92
CA GLU A 344 10.64 -14.95 -28.39
C GLU A 344 11.79 -14.05 -28.87
N THR A 345 12.84 -14.66 -29.45
CA THR A 345 13.94 -13.92 -30.09
C THR A 345 13.45 -13.17 -31.32
N LYS A 346 13.53 -11.83 -31.31
CA LYS A 346 13.23 -11.03 -32.51
C LYS A 346 14.20 -11.38 -33.65
N ALA A 347 13.67 -11.73 -34.82
CA ALA A 347 14.48 -12.00 -36.00
C ALA A 347 15.21 -10.73 -36.44
N LYS A 348 16.56 -10.76 -36.45
CA LYS A 348 17.39 -9.60 -36.84
C LYS A 348 17.17 -9.14 -38.28
N GLU A 349 16.53 -9.95 -39.13
CA GLU A 349 16.31 -9.66 -40.55
C GLU A 349 15.04 -8.84 -40.83
N GLU A 350 14.08 -8.74 -39.89
CA GLU A 350 12.88 -7.91 -40.05
C GLU A 350 13.11 -6.43 -39.71
N ALA A 351 14.35 -6.04 -39.38
CA ALA A 351 14.78 -4.65 -39.12
C ALA A 351 14.68 -3.70 -40.34
N LYS A 352 14.01 -4.11 -41.42
CA LYS A 352 13.64 -3.26 -42.57
C LYS A 352 12.20 -2.77 -42.54
N VAL A 353 11.37 -3.25 -41.61
CA VAL A 353 10.10 -2.60 -41.26
C VAL A 353 10.38 -1.59 -40.16
N VAL A 354 9.80 -0.39 -40.27
CA VAL A 354 9.91 0.63 -39.22
C VAL A 354 9.35 0.05 -37.93
N VAL A 355 10.22 -0.20 -36.96
CA VAL A 355 9.84 -0.74 -35.65
C VAL A 355 8.96 0.30 -34.98
N GLN A 356 7.66 0.02 -34.88
CA GLN A 356 6.74 0.81 -34.08
C GLN A 356 7.19 0.73 -32.62
N GLU A 357 7.28 1.89 -31.95
CA GLU A 357 7.43 1.94 -30.49
C GLU A 357 6.35 1.06 -29.84
N GLY A 358 6.76 0.18 -28.93
CA GLY A 358 5.84 -0.73 -28.24
C GLY A 358 5.86 -2.17 -28.73
N ALA A 359 6.45 -2.49 -29.89
CA ALA A 359 6.53 -3.87 -30.39
C ALA A 359 7.28 -4.85 -29.45
N GLN A 360 7.99 -4.36 -28.42
CA GLN A 360 8.53 -5.18 -27.32
C GLN A 360 7.46 -5.77 -26.40
N PHE A 361 6.31 -5.11 -26.24
CA PHE A 361 5.21 -5.58 -25.39
C PHE A 361 4.47 -6.79 -25.96
N ALA A 362 4.65 -7.10 -27.25
CA ALA A 362 4.12 -8.30 -27.89
C ALA A 362 5.01 -9.55 -27.75
N SER A 363 6.22 -9.44 -27.19
CA SER A 363 7.11 -10.58 -26.94
C SER A 363 6.45 -11.58 -25.99
N ARG A 364 6.60 -12.89 -26.24
CA ARG A 364 5.94 -13.94 -25.43
C ARG A 364 6.93 -14.86 -24.73
N LEU A 365 6.49 -15.45 -23.63
CA LEU A 365 7.20 -16.51 -22.93
C LEU A 365 7.25 -17.78 -23.79
N THR A 366 8.44 -18.33 -24.00
CA THR A 366 8.68 -19.57 -24.76
C THR A 366 9.14 -20.74 -23.91
N GLY A 367 9.47 -20.49 -22.63
CA GLY A 367 9.80 -21.50 -21.63
C GLY A 367 9.69 -20.94 -20.21
N ILE A 368 9.45 -21.81 -19.23
CA ILE A 368 9.32 -21.42 -17.80
C ILE A 368 10.66 -21.29 -17.06
N LYS A 369 11.79 -21.48 -17.76
CA LYS A 369 13.14 -21.42 -17.21
C LYS A 369 13.86 -20.15 -17.63
N GLU A 370 15.01 -19.91 -17.01
CA GLU A 370 15.92 -18.82 -17.33
C GLU A 370 16.50 -18.93 -18.76
N ASN A 371 16.87 -17.79 -19.32
CA ASN A 371 17.56 -17.69 -20.60
C ASN A 371 19.08 -17.83 -20.47
N SER A 372 19.78 -17.74 -21.61
CA SER A 372 21.22 -17.95 -21.72
C SER A 372 22.09 -16.96 -20.93
N LYS A 373 21.55 -15.84 -20.39
CA LYS A 373 22.30 -14.91 -19.52
C LYS A 373 22.49 -15.43 -18.10
N PHE A 374 21.76 -16.48 -17.73
CA PHE A 374 21.82 -17.16 -16.43
C PHE A 374 22.30 -18.61 -16.58
N GLN A 375 22.67 -19.03 -17.79
CA GLN A 375 23.20 -20.36 -18.10
C GLN A 375 24.64 -20.22 -18.58
N LYS A 376 25.63 -20.72 -17.84
CA LYS A 376 27.00 -20.77 -18.39
C LYS A 376 27.10 -21.92 -19.39
N ASN A 377 27.81 -21.69 -20.50
CA ASN A 377 28.15 -22.73 -21.46
C ASN A 377 29.11 -23.75 -20.80
N GLY A 378 28.55 -24.78 -20.17
CA GLY A 378 29.33 -25.81 -19.52
C GLY A 378 30.13 -26.65 -20.52
N GLU A 379 31.46 -26.56 -20.44
CA GLU A 379 32.27 -27.73 -20.75
C GLU A 379 31.85 -28.90 -19.84
N LYS A 380 31.92 -30.12 -20.37
CA LYS A 380 31.23 -31.30 -19.82
C LYS A 380 31.70 -31.68 -18.40
N ASN A 381 31.01 -31.21 -17.35
CA ASN A 381 31.01 -31.82 -16.00
C ASN A 381 29.81 -31.37 -15.13
N GLU A 382 28.71 -32.10 -15.25
CA GLU A 382 27.76 -32.58 -14.21
C GLU A 382 27.22 -31.68 -13.05
N GLN A 383 27.43 -30.38 -12.99
CA GLN A 383 26.65 -29.48 -12.12
C GLN A 383 25.94 -28.38 -12.93
N ALA A 384 24.63 -28.25 -12.72
CA ALA A 384 23.76 -27.44 -13.56
C ALA A 384 23.93 -25.93 -13.28
N ILE A 385 24.79 -25.28 -14.08
CA ILE A 385 25.03 -23.85 -14.02
C ILE A 385 23.83 -23.09 -14.63
N GLY A 386 22.85 -22.77 -13.79
CA GLY A 386 21.60 -22.08 -14.13
C GLY A 386 21.17 -21.10 -13.03
N LEU A 387 19.92 -20.63 -13.06
CA LEU A 387 19.37 -19.69 -12.05
C LEU A 387 19.60 -20.16 -10.60
N LYS A 388 19.55 -21.48 -10.35
CA LYS A 388 19.82 -22.04 -9.02
C LYS A 388 21.19 -21.63 -8.47
N HIS A 389 22.24 -21.62 -9.30
CA HIS A 389 23.58 -21.27 -8.85
C HIS A 389 23.66 -19.81 -8.42
N VAL A 390 23.05 -18.90 -9.20
CA VAL A 390 22.99 -17.46 -8.85
C VAL A 390 22.26 -17.23 -7.53
N VAL A 391 21.18 -17.98 -7.28
CA VAL A 391 20.44 -17.91 -6.01
C VAL A 391 21.23 -18.54 -4.86
N ASP A 392 21.87 -19.69 -5.07
CA ASP A 392 22.71 -20.36 -4.09
C ASP A 392 23.90 -19.45 -3.67
N ASP A 393 24.57 -18.82 -4.64
CA ASP A 393 25.70 -17.93 -4.44
C ASP A 393 25.27 -16.64 -3.73
N ALA A 394 24.17 -16.00 -4.15
CA ALA A 394 23.60 -14.85 -3.45
C ALA A 394 23.30 -15.15 -1.97
N LYS A 395 22.78 -16.35 -1.68
CA LYS A 395 22.47 -16.77 -0.29
C LYS A 395 23.72 -17.17 0.51
N GLN A 396 24.71 -17.80 -0.11
CA GLN A 396 25.89 -18.37 0.58
C GLN A 396 27.07 -17.40 0.69
N CYS A 397 27.33 -16.61 -0.36
CA CYS A 397 28.45 -15.68 -0.43
C CYS A 397 28.09 -14.30 0.11
N HIS A 398 26.85 -13.84 -0.13
CA HIS A 398 26.40 -12.49 0.21
C HIS A 398 25.39 -12.42 1.37
N ASP A 399 25.02 -13.56 1.98
CA ASP A 399 23.99 -13.65 3.05
C ASP A 399 22.66 -12.96 2.64
N VAL A 400 22.26 -13.09 1.37
CA VAL A 400 20.90 -12.71 0.95
C VAL A 400 19.91 -13.69 1.61
N LYS A 401 18.87 -13.17 2.28
CA LYS A 401 17.88 -14.00 2.96
C LYS A 401 16.70 -14.37 2.05
N TYR A 402 16.30 -13.45 1.18
CA TYR A 402 15.16 -13.62 0.28
C TYR A 402 15.53 -13.24 -1.17
N VAL A 403 15.27 -14.12 -2.13
CA VAL A 403 15.39 -13.83 -3.57
C VAL A 403 14.01 -13.97 -4.21
N TYR A 404 13.50 -12.90 -4.81
CA TYR A 404 12.29 -12.91 -5.64
C TYR A 404 12.68 -12.73 -7.10
N VAL A 405 11.85 -13.26 -8.00
CA VAL A 405 11.99 -13.02 -9.44
C VAL A 405 10.75 -12.36 -10.03
N TRP A 406 10.93 -11.56 -11.07
CA TRP A 406 9.84 -10.91 -11.79
C TRP A 406 9.17 -11.86 -12.80
N HIS A 407 7.85 -11.77 -12.94
CA HIS A 407 7.15 -12.22 -14.15
C HIS A 407 5.85 -11.42 -14.36
N ALA A 408 5.40 -11.25 -15.59
CA ALA A 408 4.06 -10.72 -15.84
C ALA A 408 2.98 -11.74 -15.42
N LEU A 409 1.77 -11.27 -15.05
CA LEU A 409 0.65 -12.15 -14.70
C LEU A 409 0.28 -13.11 -15.86
N ALA A 410 0.39 -12.64 -17.10
CA ALA A 410 0.18 -13.46 -18.29
C ALA A 410 1.38 -14.36 -18.68
N GLY A 411 2.47 -14.35 -17.89
CA GLY A 411 3.72 -15.08 -18.12
C GLY A 411 4.86 -14.17 -18.59
N TYR A 412 4.60 -13.36 -19.63
CA TYR A 412 5.43 -12.24 -20.07
C TYR A 412 4.52 -11.13 -20.62
N TRP A 413 5.05 -9.99 -21.08
CA TRP A 413 4.27 -8.85 -21.60
C TRP A 413 3.22 -9.26 -22.66
N GLY A 414 3.61 -10.06 -23.65
CA GLY A 414 2.72 -10.61 -24.69
C GLY A 414 2.04 -11.92 -24.32
N GLY A 415 2.14 -12.36 -23.06
CA GLY A 415 1.62 -13.62 -22.57
C GLY A 415 2.54 -14.82 -22.84
N VAL A 416 1.97 -16.03 -22.85
CA VAL A 416 2.64 -17.28 -23.21
C VAL A 416 2.53 -17.52 -24.71
N LYS A 417 3.55 -18.07 -25.36
CA LYS A 417 3.49 -18.40 -26.79
C LYS A 417 2.51 -19.57 -27.06
N PRO A 418 1.49 -19.41 -27.91
CA PRO A 418 0.62 -20.52 -28.33
C PRO A 418 1.43 -21.65 -29.00
N ALA A 419 1.12 -22.90 -28.63
CA ALA A 419 1.79 -24.09 -29.13
C ALA A 419 3.34 -24.07 -29.06
N ALA A 420 3.91 -23.39 -28.05
CA ALA A 420 5.33 -23.51 -27.75
C ALA A 420 5.68 -24.93 -27.28
N THR A 421 6.82 -25.44 -27.74
CA THR A 421 7.27 -26.81 -27.48
C THR A 421 7.49 -27.08 -26.00
N GLY A 422 6.76 -28.04 -25.43
CA GLY A 422 6.77 -28.36 -24.01
C GLY A 422 5.87 -27.46 -23.14
N MET A 423 5.02 -26.65 -23.77
CA MET A 423 4.05 -25.76 -23.11
C MET A 423 2.62 -25.93 -23.67
N GLU A 424 2.40 -26.92 -24.54
CA GLU A 424 1.12 -27.15 -25.23
C GLU A 424 -0.02 -27.51 -24.27
N HIS A 425 0.30 -28.12 -23.12
CA HIS A 425 -0.67 -28.55 -22.10
C HIS A 425 -1.36 -27.39 -21.35
N TYR A 426 -0.85 -26.16 -21.48
CA TYR A 426 -1.45 -24.94 -20.95
C TYR A 426 -2.62 -24.41 -21.78
N ASP A 427 -2.85 -24.93 -22.99
CA ASP A 427 -4.01 -24.56 -23.84
C ASP A 427 -4.06 -23.04 -24.12
N THR A 428 -2.91 -22.47 -24.48
CA THR A 428 -2.73 -21.03 -24.70
C THR A 428 -3.23 -20.60 -26.07
N ALA A 429 -4.07 -19.56 -26.12
CA ALA A 429 -4.62 -18.97 -27.35
C ALA A 429 -4.35 -17.46 -27.43
N LEU A 430 -4.43 -16.88 -28.64
CA LEU A 430 -4.39 -15.42 -28.79
C LEU A 430 -5.74 -14.81 -28.40
N ALA A 431 -5.71 -13.85 -27.48
CA ALA A 431 -6.83 -13.01 -27.09
C ALA A 431 -6.46 -11.53 -27.32
N TYR A 432 -7.44 -10.71 -27.69
CA TYR A 432 -7.22 -9.31 -28.08
C TYR A 432 -7.83 -8.37 -27.03
N PRO A 433 -7.05 -7.42 -26.49
CA PRO A 433 -7.49 -6.57 -25.37
C PRO A 433 -8.58 -5.57 -25.78
N VAL A 434 -9.66 -5.51 -25.00
CA VAL A 434 -10.71 -4.50 -25.08
C VAL A 434 -10.67 -3.65 -23.80
N GLN A 435 -10.23 -2.40 -23.91
CA GLN A 435 -10.15 -1.47 -22.78
C GLN A 435 -11.53 -0.90 -22.41
N SER A 436 -11.72 -0.50 -21.14
CA SER A 436 -12.92 0.24 -20.74
C SER A 436 -12.90 1.66 -21.32
N PRO A 437 -14.06 2.26 -21.67
CA PRO A 437 -14.14 3.66 -22.07
C PRO A 437 -13.59 4.62 -21.00
N GLY A 438 -13.69 4.25 -19.71
CA GLY A 438 -13.15 5.03 -18.59
C GLY A 438 -11.62 5.11 -18.63
N VAL A 439 -10.92 3.99 -18.82
CA VAL A 439 -9.46 3.95 -18.95
C VAL A 439 -8.98 4.74 -20.18
N ILE A 440 -9.61 4.52 -21.34
CA ILE A 440 -9.30 5.26 -22.59
C ILE A 440 -9.52 6.78 -22.39
N GLY A 441 -10.54 7.14 -21.60
CA GLY A 441 -10.84 8.52 -21.24
C GLY A 441 -9.72 9.21 -20.44
N ASN A 442 -8.96 8.45 -19.64
CA ASN A 442 -7.72 8.90 -18.99
C ASN A 442 -6.50 8.66 -19.92
N GLN A 443 -5.34 8.19 -19.44
CA GLN A 443 -4.14 8.04 -20.27
C GLN A 443 -4.14 6.72 -21.09
N PRO A 444 -4.10 6.77 -22.43
CA PRO A 444 -3.87 5.60 -23.29
C PRO A 444 -2.48 5.00 -23.07
N ASP A 445 -2.34 3.71 -23.37
CA ASP A 445 -1.12 2.96 -23.08
C ASP A 445 -0.58 2.25 -24.34
N VAL A 446 0.70 2.48 -24.64
CA VAL A 446 1.41 1.95 -25.82
C VAL A 446 1.52 0.42 -25.83
N ALA A 447 1.50 -0.23 -24.65
CA ALA A 447 1.42 -1.68 -24.59
C ALA A 447 0.08 -2.19 -25.15
N MET A 448 -1.01 -1.44 -24.98
CA MET A 448 -2.32 -1.81 -25.51
C MET A 448 -2.40 -1.65 -27.02
N ASP A 449 -1.78 -0.60 -27.57
CA ASP A 449 -1.70 -0.41 -29.02
C ASP A 449 -0.99 -1.62 -29.67
N SER A 450 0.16 -2.01 -29.13
CA SER A 450 0.91 -3.21 -29.57
C SER A 450 0.09 -4.50 -29.43
N LEU A 451 -0.53 -4.74 -28.27
CA LEU A 451 -1.29 -5.97 -28.02
C LEU A 451 -2.63 -6.02 -28.79
N SER A 452 -3.21 -4.88 -29.17
CA SER A 452 -4.40 -4.83 -30.04
C SER A 452 -4.13 -5.38 -31.45
N VAL A 453 -2.90 -5.20 -31.94
CA VAL A 453 -2.46 -5.72 -33.25
C VAL A 453 -1.97 -7.16 -33.14
N HIS A 454 -1.10 -7.45 -32.17
CA HIS A 454 -0.40 -8.74 -32.10
C HIS A 454 -1.11 -9.82 -31.27
N GLY A 455 -2.07 -9.44 -30.41
CA GLY A 455 -2.76 -10.33 -29.47
C GLY A 455 -1.89 -10.77 -28.29
N LEU A 456 -2.49 -10.92 -27.12
CA LEU A 456 -1.88 -11.52 -25.94
C LEU A 456 -2.09 -13.04 -25.95
N GLY A 457 -1.04 -13.80 -25.65
CA GLY A 457 -1.10 -15.24 -25.47
C GLY A 457 -1.69 -15.63 -24.11
N LEU A 458 -3.01 -15.76 -24.06
CA LEU A 458 -3.78 -16.05 -22.86
C LEU A 458 -3.81 -17.55 -22.59
N VAL A 459 -3.22 -17.96 -21.45
CA VAL A 459 -3.36 -19.33 -20.92
C VAL A 459 -4.83 -19.57 -20.55
N HIS A 460 -5.43 -20.68 -21.00
CA HIS A 460 -6.84 -20.92 -20.72
C HIS A 460 -7.12 -20.91 -19.19
N PRO A 461 -8.17 -20.25 -18.68
CA PRO A 461 -8.36 -20.05 -17.23
C PRO A 461 -8.52 -21.33 -16.40
N LYS A 462 -8.89 -22.47 -17.03
CA LYS A 462 -8.90 -23.80 -16.38
C LYS A 462 -7.52 -24.47 -16.28
N LYS A 463 -6.47 -23.84 -16.83
CA LYS A 463 -5.09 -24.34 -16.93
C LYS A 463 -4.07 -23.43 -16.27
N VAL A 464 -4.42 -22.17 -16.02
CA VAL A 464 -3.50 -21.15 -15.48
C VAL A 464 -2.90 -21.51 -14.11
N PHE A 465 -3.61 -22.27 -13.27
CA PHE A 465 -3.01 -22.82 -12.03
C PHE A 465 -1.84 -23.78 -12.32
N ASN A 466 -1.95 -24.64 -13.35
CA ASN A 466 -0.85 -25.53 -13.70
C ASN A 466 0.36 -24.73 -14.19
N PHE A 467 0.12 -23.71 -15.02
CA PHE A 467 1.16 -22.80 -15.51
C PHE A 467 1.91 -22.11 -14.35
N TYR A 468 1.20 -21.45 -13.44
CA TYR A 468 1.86 -20.83 -12.27
C TYR A 468 2.53 -21.87 -11.39
N ASN A 469 1.89 -23.01 -11.13
CA ASN A 469 2.43 -24.02 -10.25
C ASN A 469 3.71 -24.67 -10.82
N GLU A 470 3.79 -24.91 -12.13
CA GLU A 470 4.99 -25.45 -12.78
C GLU A 470 6.12 -24.40 -12.79
N LEU A 471 5.81 -23.13 -13.08
CA LEU A 471 6.77 -22.02 -13.01
C LEU A 471 7.29 -21.79 -11.57
N HIS A 472 6.40 -21.69 -10.58
CA HIS A 472 6.76 -21.42 -9.19
C HIS A 472 7.42 -22.62 -8.51
N ALA A 473 7.06 -23.86 -8.86
CA ALA A 473 7.79 -25.04 -8.39
C ALA A 473 9.20 -25.10 -8.97
N TYR A 474 9.40 -24.67 -10.22
CA TYR A 474 10.74 -24.53 -10.79
C TYR A 474 11.57 -23.49 -10.00
N LEU A 475 11.02 -22.30 -9.80
CA LEU A 475 11.68 -21.22 -9.05
C LEU A 475 12.00 -21.63 -7.61
N ALA A 476 11.07 -22.25 -6.89
CA ALA A 476 11.31 -22.78 -5.55
C ALA A 476 12.40 -23.87 -5.53
N SER A 477 12.51 -24.70 -6.58
CA SER A 477 13.62 -25.66 -6.74
C SER A 477 14.98 -25.00 -7.00
N CYS A 478 14.99 -23.77 -7.53
CA CYS A 478 16.16 -22.91 -7.61
C CYS A 478 16.48 -22.18 -6.29
N GLY A 479 15.65 -22.31 -5.25
CA GLY A 479 15.82 -21.63 -3.97
C GLY A 479 15.21 -20.23 -3.91
N VAL A 480 14.41 -19.81 -4.91
CA VAL A 480 13.68 -18.54 -4.93
C VAL A 480 12.54 -18.57 -3.90
N ASP A 481 12.37 -17.48 -3.15
CA ASP A 481 11.45 -17.39 -2.01
C ASP A 481 10.12 -16.70 -2.32
N GLY A 482 9.98 -16.13 -3.53
CA GLY A 482 8.76 -15.44 -3.96
C GLY A 482 8.87 -14.81 -5.35
N VAL A 483 7.85 -14.04 -5.72
CA VAL A 483 7.74 -13.40 -7.04
C VAL A 483 7.26 -11.95 -6.98
N LYS A 484 7.78 -11.10 -7.87
CA LYS A 484 7.18 -9.81 -8.23
C LYS A 484 6.32 -10.02 -9.47
N VAL A 485 5.00 -9.77 -9.37
CA VAL A 485 4.04 -10.12 -10.43
C VAL A 485 3.46 -8.85 -11.05
N ASP A 486 3.92 -8.52 -12.25
CA ASP A 486 3.59 -7.28 -12.97
C ASP A 486 2.49 -7.48 -14.02
N VAL A 487 2.13 -6.39 -14.70
CA VAL A 487 1.19 -6.33 -15.82
C VAL A 487 -0.20 -6.91 -15.47
N GLN A 488 -0.59 -6.93 -14.19
CA GLN A 488 -1.78 -7.68 -13.72
C GLN A 488 -3.10 -7.19 -14.32
N ASN A 489 -3.30 -5.88 -14.42
CA ASN A 489 -4.56 -5.31 -14.92
C ASN A 489 -4.86 -5.67 -16.39
N ILE A 490 -3.93 -6.24 -17.16
CA ILE A 490 -4.19 -6.63 -18.55
C ILE A 490 -5.36 -7.61 -18.68
N ILE A 491 -5.55 -8.47 -17.68
CA ILE A 491 -6.57 -9.52 -17.66
C ILE A 491 -7.99 -8.92 -17.67
N GLU A 492 -8.20 -7.69 -17.19
CA GLU A 492 -9.53 -7.04 -17.24
C GLU A 492 -10.01 -6.76 -18.67
N THR A 493 -9.07 -6.68 -19.62
CA THR A 493 -9.34 -6.36 -21.03
C THR A 493 -9.65 -7.60 -21.86
N LEU A 494 -9.46 -8.80 -21.29
CA LEU A 494 -9.53 -10.08 -21.98
C LEU A 494 -10.75 -10.92 -21.55
N GLY A 495 -11.71 -10.32 -20.83
CA GLY A 495 -12.87 -11.01 -20.27
C GLY A 495 -13.90 -11.54 -21.28
N ALA A 496 -13.83 -11.12 -22.55
CA ALA A 496 -14.75 -11.52 -23.60
C ALA A 496 -14.69 -13.03 -23.89
N GLY A 497 -15.83 -13.71 -23.80
CA GLY A 497 -15.90 -15.18 -23.92
C GLY A 497 -15.48 -15.95 -22.67
N HIS A 498 -15.10 -15.25 -21.60
CA HIS A 498 -14.68 -15.82 -20.32
C HIS A 498 -15.59 -15.41 -19.14
N GLY A 499 -16.77 -14.83 -19.43
CA GLY A 499 -17.72 -14.38 -18.41
C GLY A 499 -17.42 -12.99 -17.86
N GLY A 500 -16.75 -12.14 -18.63
CA GLY A 500 -16.39 -10.79 -18.24
C GLY A 500 -15.14 -10.66 -17.38
N ARG A 501 -14.71 -9.41 -17.19
CA ARG A 501 -13.45 -9.03 -16.51
C ARG A 501 -13.34 -9.59 -15.10
N VAL A 502 -14.42 -9.51 -14.33
CA VAL A 502 -14.46 -9.97 -12.94
C VAL A 502 -14.21 -11.48 -12.85
N SER A 503 -14.83 -12.27 -13.75
CA SER A 503 -14.72 -13.73 -13.76
C SER A 503 -13.31 -14.19 -14.14
N LEU A 504 -12.71 -13.58 -15.17
CA LEU A 504 -11.37 -13.91 -15.63
C LEU A 504 -10.30 -13.48 -14.63
N THR A 505 -10.32 -12.21 -14.18
CA THR A 505 -9.35 -11.68 -13.20
C THR A 505 -9.41 -12.44 -11.87
N ARG A 506 -10.60 -12.86 -11.42
CA ARG A 506 -10.74 -13.68 -10.21
C ARG A 506 -10.14 -15.08 -10.39
N SER A 507 -10.35 -15.71 -11.55
CA SER A 507 -9.78 -17.03 -11.85
C SER A 507 -8.24 -16.98 -11.86
N TYR A 508 -7.67 -15.92 -12.45
CA TYR A 508 -6.23 -15.66 -12.46
C TYR A 508 -5.66 -15.42 -11.06
N ASN A 509 -6.29 -14.54 -10.26
CA ASN A 509 -5.84 -14.29 -8.88
C ASN A 509 -5.89 -15.54 -8.00
N GLN A 510 -6.98 -16.31 -8.05
CA GLN A 510 -7.10 -17.55 -7.27
C GLN A 510 -6.03 -18.58 -7.65
N ALA A 511 -5.70 -18.70 -8.94
CA ALA A 511 -4.63 -19.57 -9.40
C ALA A 511 -3.24 -19.09 -8.97
N LEU A 512 -2.99 -17.78 -9.00
CA LEU A 512 -1.75 -17.18 -8.54
C LEU A 512 -1.55 -17.42 -7.03
N GLU A 513 -2.54 -17.05 -6.21
CA GLU A 513 -2.47 -17.23 -4.75
C GLU A 513 -2.30 -18.71 -4.37
N ALA A 514 -3.04 -19.63 -5.01
CA ALA A 514 -2.89 -21.06 -4.77
C ALA A 514 -1.49 -21.60 -5.16
N SER A 515 -0.85 -21.02 -6.17
CA SER A 515 0.52 -21.36 -6.55
C SER A 515 1.55 -20.79 -5.58
N VAL A 516 1.41 -19.52 -5.19
CA VAL A 516 2.28 -18.86 -4.20
C VAL A 516 2.22 -19.60 -2.87
N ALA A 517 1.03 -19.89 -2.34
CA ALA A 517 0.86 -20.60 -1.07
C ALA A 517 1.41 -22.04 -1.08
N ARG A 518 1.55 -22.66 -2.26
CA ARG A 518 2.11 -24.01 -2.41
C ARG A 518 3.64 -24.03 -2.51
N ASN A 519 4.25 -23.01 -3.10
CA ASN A 519 5.68 -22.99 -3.43
C ASN A 519 6.51 -22.03 -2.56
N PHE A 520 5.88 -20.98 -2.01
CA PHE A 520 6.54 -19.93 -1.24
C PHE A 520 5.95 -19.83 0.18
N PRO A 521 6.51 -20.54 1.18
CA PRO A 521 5.92 -20.67 2.52
C PRO A 521 5.86 -19.35 3.31
N ASP A 522 6.59 -18.32 2.85
CA ASP A 522 6.53 -17.00 3.45
C ASP A 522 5.51 -16.04 2.81
N ASN A 523 4.59 -16.55 1.99
CA ASN A 523 3.61 -15.76 1.24
C ASN A 523 4.29 -14.77 0.27
N GLY A 524 5.33 -15.25 -0.41
CA GLY A 524 6.23 -14.42 -1.20
C GLY A 524 5.64 -13.94 -2.51
N CYS A 525 4.90 -12.84 -2.47
CA CYS A 525 4.35 -12.18 -3.66
C CYS A 525 4.23 -10.66 -3.47
N ILE A 526 4.81 -9.91 -4.40
CA ILE A 526 4.54 -8.47 -4.60
C ILE A 526 3.58 -8.34 -5.78
N ALA A 527 2.36 -7.85 -5.52
CA ALA A 527 1.40 -7.54 -6.59
C ALA A 527 1.69 -6.16 -7.20
N CYS A 528 1.78 -6.10 -8.53
CA CYS A 528 2.24 -4.92 -9.24
C CYS A 528 1.40 -4.69 -10.51
N MET A 529 1.23 -3.43 -10.91
CA MET A 529 0.33 -3.01 -12.01
C MET A 529 -1.11 -3.55 -11.86
N CYS A 530 -1.56 -3.70 -10.61
CA CYS A 530 -2.76 -4.45 -10.20
C CYS A 530 -3.86 -3.57 -9.59
N HIS A 531 -3.84 -2.25 -9.84
CA HIS A 531 -4.70 -1.29 -9.13
C HIS A 531 -6.20 -1.40 -9.45
N ASN A 532 -6.67 -2.34 -10.27
CA ASN A 532 -8.10 -2.46 -10.54
C ASN A 532 -8.85 -3.11 -9.35
N THR A 533 -10.11 -2.70 -9.16
CA THR A 533 -10.95 -3.31 -8.12
C THR A 533 -11.30 -4.78 -8.42
N ASP A 534 -11.18 -5.24 -9.67
CA ASP A 534 -11.33 -6.65 -10.06
C ASP A 534 -10.36 -7.58 -9.29
N ALA A 535 -9.08 -7.18 -9.21
CA ALA A 535 -8.03 -7.89 -8.50
C ALA A 535 -8.05 -7.60 -7.00
N ILE A 536 -8.17 -6.33 -6.59
CA ILE A 536 -8.15 -5.92 -5.18
C ILE A 536 -9.25 -6.64 -4.37
N TYR A 537 -10.49 -6.68 -4.88
CA TYR A 537 -11.58 -7.42 -4.22
C TYR A 537 -11.56 -8.94 -4.46
N SER A 538 -10.51 -9.49 -5.08
CA SER A 538 -10.31 -10.93 -5.27
C SER A 538 -9.07 -11.49 -4.55
N ALA A 539 -8.24 -10.65 -3.92
CA ALA A 539 -6.99 -11.04 -3.26
C ALA A 539 -7.18 -11.47 -1.79
N LYS A 540 -7.11 -12.77 -1.49
CA LYS A 540 -7.26 -13.32 -0.14
C LYS A 540 -5.94 -13.49 0.60
N GLN A 541 -4.86 -13.79 -0.10
CA GLN A 541 -3.58 -14.18 0.49
C GLN A 541 -2.47 -13.18 0.16
N THR A 542 -2.36 -12.71 -1.10
CA THR A 542 -1.32 -11.77 -1.51
C THR A 542 -1.36 -10.53 -0.64
N ALA A 543 -0.22 -10.22 -0.03
CA ALA A 543 -0.13 -9.32 1.12
C ALA A 543 0.64 -8.02 0.85
N VAL A 544 1.32 -7.88 -0.29
CA VAL A 544 2.08 -6.68 -0.68
C VAL A 544 1.60 -6.18 -2.04
N VAL A 545 1.44 -4.86 -2.18
CA VAL A 545 1.00 -4.20 -3.42
C VAL A 545 1.84 -2.97 -3.73
N ARG A 546 2.41 -2.86 -4.95
CA ARG A 546 3.08 -1.62 -5.39
C ARG A 546 2.04 -0.49 -5.47
N ALA A 547 2.30 0.64 -4.84
CA ALA A 547 1.32 1.71 -4.60
C ALA A 547 1.44 2.93 -5.52
N SER A 548 2.38 2.92 -6.47
CA SER A 548 2.66 4.00 -7.41
C SER A 548 2.92 3.48 -8.83
N ASP A 549 2.94 4.43 -9.77
CA ASP A 549 3.67 4.31 -11.03
C ASP A 549 5.18 4.18 -10.79
N ASP A 550 5.95 3.77 -11.81
CA ASP A 550 7.39 3.56 -11.63
C ASP A 550 8.11 4.82 -11.10
N PHE A 551 9.11 4.62 -10.26
CA PHE A 551 10.12 5.65 -9.99
C PHE A 551 10.89 5.96 -11.29
N TYR A 552 10.68 7.16 -11.86
CA TYR A 552 11.37 7.60 -13.09
C TYR A 552 12.55 8.54 -12.76
N PRO A 553 13.80 8.04 -12.56
CA PRO A 553 14.97 8.86 -12.15
C PRO A 553 15.37 9.95 -13.15
N ARG A 554 14.81 9.95 -14.36
CA ARG A 554 15.10 10.92 -15.43
C ARG A 554 13.93 11.84 -15.76
N ASP A 555 12.79 11.70 -15.09
CA ASP A 555 11.68 12.63 -15.20
C ASP A 555 11.54 13.45 -13.91
N PRO A 556 12.02 14.71 -13.89
CA PRO A 556 11.89 15.59 -12.74
C PRO A 556 10.43 15.84 -12.32
N ALA A 557 9.47 15.67 -13.24
CA ALA A 557 8.04 15.80 -12.93
C ALA A 557 7.51 14.64 -12.06
N SER A 558 8.22 13.52 -11.98
CA SER A 558 7.78 12.32 -11.27
C SER A 558 8.00 12.38 -9.76
N HIS A 559 9.06 13.04 -9.27
CA HIS A 559 9.53 12.87 -7.88
C HIS A 559 8.53 13.35 -6.82
N THR A 560 8.01 14.57 -6.95
CA THR A 560 7.07 15.11 -5.96
C THR A 560 5.69 14.44 -6.03
N ILE A 561 5.19 14.20 -7.24
CA ILE A 561 3.90 13.52 -7.44
C ILE A 561 3.97 12.04 -7.05
N HIS A 562 5.14 11.38 -7.12
CA HIS A 562 5.32 10.01 -6.64
C HIS A 562 5.08 9.91 -5.14
N ILE A 563 5.75 10.73 -4.32
CA ILE A 563 5.57 10.74 -2.85
C ILE A 563 4.12 11.09 -2.47
N SER A 564 3.51 12.03 -3.18
CA SER A 564 2.08 12.34 -3.01
C SER A 564 1.20 11.12 -3.38
N SER A 565 1.44 10.49 -4.53
CA SER A 565 0.63 9.36 -5.00
C SER A 565 0.73 8.12 -4.12
N VAL A 566 1.91 7.72 -3.65
CA VAL A 566 2.04 6.56 -2.74
C VAL A 566 1.29 6.80 -1.42
N ALA A 567 1.38 8.00 -0.86
CA ALA A 567 0.71 8.34 0.41
C ALA A 567 -0.81 8.33 0.25
N TYR A 568 -1.36 8.96 -0.79
CA TYR A 568 -2.81 8.97 -0.99
C TYR A 568 -3.36 7.61 -1.46
N ASN A 569 -2.67 6.89 -2.35
CA ASN A 569 -3.09 5.53 -2.74
C ASN A 569 -3.08 4.57 -1.54
N THR A 570 -2.18 4.77 -0.58
CA THR A 570 -2.11 4.01 0.68
C THR A 570 -3.38 4.13 1.55
N LEU A 571 -4.16 5.21 1.42
CA LEU A 571 -5.47 5.32 2.11
C LEU A 571 -6.43 4.19 1.70
N PHE A 572 -6.41 3.79 0.43
CA PHE A 572 -7.27 2.74 -0.10
C PHE A 572 -6.56 1.38 -0.14
N LEU A 573 -5.42 1.29 -0.84
CA LEU A 573 -4.65 0.04 -1.02
C LEU A 573 -4.22 -0.55 0.32
N GLY A 574 -3.89 0.30 1.29
CA GLY A 574 -3.47 -0.11 2.62
C GLY A 574 -4.50 -0.96 3.35
N GLU A 575 -5.80 -0.85 3.08
CA GLU A 575 -6.80 -1.71 3.75
C GLU A 575 -6.81 -3.16 3.21
N PHE A 576 -6.21 -3.42 2.04
CA PHE A 576 -6.20 -4.74 1.40
C PHE A 576 -4.85 -5.44 1.50
N MET A 577 -3.75 -4.69 1.39
CA MET A 577 -2.37 -5.18 1.30
C MET A 577 -1.41 -4.14 1.90
N GLN A 578 -0.19 -4.56 2.25
CA GLN A 578 0.87 -3.64 2.62
C GLN A 578 1.36 -2.88 1.38
N PRO A 579 1.31 -1.54 1.36
CA PRO A 579 1.84 -0.75 0.26
C PRO A 579 3.35 -0.89 0.17
N ASP A 580 3.81 -1.21 -1.03
CA ASP A 580 5.18 -1.09 -1.48
C ASP A 580 5.30 0.24 -2.24
N TRP A 581 6.30 1.06 -1.86
CA TRP A 581 6.50 2.41 -2.38
C TRP A 581 7.55 2.44 -3.49
N ASP A 582 7.83 1.29 -4.10
CA ASP A 582 8.76 1.08 -5.22
C ASP A 582 10.23 1.33 -4.87
N MET A 583 11.14 0.88 -5.74
CA MET A 583 12.56 1.19 -5.68
C MET A 583 12.87 2.68 -5.85
N PHE A 584 14.10 3.07 -5.50
CA PHE A 584 14.66 4.38 -5.84
C PHE A 584 16.17 4.31 -6.03
N HIS A 585 16.76 5.39 -6.53
CA HIS A 585 18.21 5.56 -6.59
C HIS A 585 18.71 6.25 -5.34
N SER A 586 19.72 5.68 -4.67
CA SER A 586 20.39 6.32 -3.52
C SER A 586 21.31 7.45 -3.98
N LEU A 587 21.90 7.33 -5.17
CA LEU A 587 22.75 8.36 -5.78
C LEU A 587 21.94 9.22 -6.77
N HIS A 588 21.07 10.08 -6.24
CA HIS A 588 20.20 10.96 -7.02
C HIS A 588 19.91 12.30 -6.29
N PRO A 589 19.73 13.45 -6.98
CA PRO A 589 19.44 14.73 -6.32
C PRO A 589 18.19 14.74 -5.40
N ALA A 590 17.21 13.89 -5.68
CA ALA A 590 16.01 13.70 -4.84
C ALA A 590 16.10 12.47 -3.91
N ALA A 591 17.26 11.82 -3.79
CA ALA A 591 17.39 10.54 -3.09
C ALA A 591 17.06 10.64 -1.58
N GLU A 592 17.54 11.68 -0.88
CA GLU A 592 17.21 11.85 0.54
C GLU A 592 15.70 12.01 0.78
N TYR A 593 15.04 12.84 -0.04
CA TYR A 593 13.60 13.06 -0.01
C TYR A 593 12.82 11.75 -0.20
N HIS A 594 13.26 10.91 -1.14
CA HIS A 594 12.70 9.58 -1.40
C HIS A 594 13.02 8.53 -0.33
N GLY A 595 14.19 8.61 0.31
CA GLY A 595 14.59 7.74 1.42
C GLY A 595 13.82 8.05 2.70
N ALA A 596 13.76 9.33 3.08
CA ALA A 596 13.02 9.83 4.23
C ALA A 596 11.53 9.45 4.17
N ALA A 597 10.90 9.57 3.00
CA ALA A 597 9.52 9.14 2.80
C ALA A 597 9.33 7.63 3.02
N ARG A 598 10.22 6.79 2.47
CA ARG A 598 10.15 5.32 2.63
C ARG A 598 10.41 4.85 4.05
N ALA A 599 11.32 5.51 4.78
CA ALA A 599 11.62 5.20 6.18
C ALA A 599 10.37 5.25 7.08
N ILE A 600 9.47 6.21 6.81
CA ILE A 600 8.21 6.38 7.55
C ILE A 600 6.99 5.78 6.85
N GLY A 601 7.11 5.32 5.60
CA GLY A 601 5.99 4.77 4.82
C GLY A 601 5.51 3.40 5.31
N GLY A 602 6.32 2.71 6.13
CA GLY A 602 6.06 1.34 6.60
C GLY A 602 6.15 0.28 5.49
N CYS A 603 6.64 0.65 4.32
CA CYS A 603 6.87 -0.20 3.15
C CYS A 603 8.19 -0.98 3.25
N ALA A 604 8.47 -1.84 2.27
CA ALA A 604 9.82 -2.32 2.01
C ALA A 604 10.74 -1.14 1.63
N ILE A 605 12.05 -1.31 1.83
CA ILE A 605 13.06 -0.33 1.41
C ILE A 605 14.10 -1.06 0.56
N TYR A 606 14.07 -0.80 -0.74
CA TYR A 606 15.03 -1.35 -1.68
C TYR A 606 15.43 -0.31 -2.73
N VAL A 607 16.64 -0.44 -3.27
CA VAL A 607 17.18 0.45 -4.31
C VAL A 607 17.31 -0.25 -5.66
N SER A 608 17.45 0.52 -6.72
CA SER A 608 17.71 0.05 -8.09
C SER A 608 18.99 0.63 -8.69
N ASP A 609 19.91 1.08 -7.83
CA ASP A 609 21.23 1.59 -8.19
C ASP A 609 22.01 0.60 -9.07
N LYS A 610 22.82 1.13 -10.00
CA LYS A 610 23.85 0.36 -10.69
C LYS A 610 24.98 0.01 -9.72
N PRO A 611 25.65 -1.16 -9.87
CA PRO A 611 26.84 -1.49 -9.09
C PRO A 611 27.85 -0.34 -9.07
N GLY A 612 28.40 -0.06 -7.89
CA GLY A 612 29.34 1.05 -7.67
C GLY A 612 28.77 2.47 -7.78
N ASN A 613 27.45 2.65 -7.93
CA ASN A 613 26.79 3.96 -8.04
C ASN A 613 25.85 4.19 -6.85
N HIS A 614 26.37 4.00 -5.64
CA HIS A 614 25.62 4.05 -4.39
C HIS A 614 25.98 5.28 -3.56
N ASN A 615 25.03 5.75 -2.75
CA ASN A 615 25.25 6.75 -1.72
C ASN A 615 25.16 6.09 -0.33
N PHE A 616 26.28 5.56 0.14
CA PHE A 616 26.32 4.83 1.42
C PHE A 616 26.01 5.71 2.63
N ASP A 617 26.27 7.02 2.57
CA ASP A 617 25.93 7.96 3.66
C ASP A 617 24.41 8.14 3.79
N LEU A 618 23.67 8.05 2.67
CA LEU A 618 22.21 7.99 2.68
C LEU A 618 21.72 6.61 3.10
N LEU A 619 22.29 5.53 2.55
CA LEU A 619 21.84 4.17 2.87
C LEU A 619 22.01 3.85 4.37
N LYS A 620 23.06 4.36 5.03
CA LYS A 620 23.28 4.20 6.49
C LYS A 620 22.27 4.96 7.37
N LYS A 621 21.44 5.84 6.80
CA LYS A 621 20.27 6.46 7.50
C LYS A 621 19.02 5.59 7.46
N LEU A 622 19.04 4.51 6.67
CA LEU A 622 17.93 3.59 6.39
C LEU A 622 18.21 2.16 6.85
N VAL A 623 19.44 1.70 6.66
CA VAL A 623 19.88 0.30 6.75
C VAL A 623 20.82 0.12 7.93
N LEU A 624 20.52 -0.82 8.81
CA LEU A 624 21.43 -1.24 9.88
C LEU A 624 22.54 -2.15 9.32
N PRO A 625 23.69 -2.31 10.00
CA PRO A 625 24.82 -3.08 9.46
C PRO A 625 24.57 -4.58 9.15
N ASP A 626 23.47 -5.17 9.64
CA ASP A 626 23.03 -6.54 9.32
C ASP A 626 22.15 -6.59 8.06
N GLY A 627 21.84 -5.43 7.47
CA GLY A 627 20.92 -5.25 6.37
C GLY A 627 19.45 -5.16 6.80
N SER A 628 19.12 -5.13 8.10
CA SER A 628 17.74 -4.92 8.55
C SER A 628 17.34 -3.44 8.53
N VAL A 629 16.04 -3.15 8.47
CA VAL A 629 15.51 -1.77 8.43
C VAL A 629 14.62 -1.44 9.63
N LEU A 630 14.61 -0.15 10.01
CA LEU A 630 13.75 0.41 11.05
C LEU A 630 12.35 0.75 10.51
N ARG A 631 11.65 -0.23 9.96
CA ARG A 631 10.32 -0.04 9.34
C ARG A 631 9.24 0.35 10.36
N ALA A 632 8.47 1.38 10.04
CA ALA A 632 7.29 1.79 10.82
C ALA A 632 6.12 0.78 10.67
N GLN A 633 5.19 0.75 11.63
CA GLN A 633 4.23 -0.36 11.77
C GLN A 633 3.08 -0.37 10.78
N LEU A 634 2.51 0.80 10.45
CA LEU A 634 1.32 0.92 9.61
C LEU A 634 1.73 1.27 8.17
N PRO A 635 0.83 1.12 7.18
CA PRO A 635 0.95 1.86 5.94
C PRO A 635 0.88 3.37 6.20
N GLY A 636 1.91 4.13 5.82
CA GLY A 636 2.00 5.58 6.06
C GLY A 636 0.95 6.38 5.29
N ARG A 637 0.26 7.29 5.97
CA ARG A 637 -0.92 8.00 5.43
C ARG A 637 -0.77 9.52 5.53
N PRO A 638 -1.42 10.32 4.66
CA PRO A 638 -1.56 11.75 4.88
C PRO A 638 -2.21 12.03 6.24
N THR A 639 -1.79 13.10 6.91
CA THR A 639 -2.43 13.61 8.14
C THR A 639 -3.85 14.11 7.86
N LEU A 640 -4.66 14.24 8.90
CA LEU A 640 -6.07 14.67 8.81
C LEU A 640 -6.25 16.00 8.05
N ASP A 641 -5.38 16.98 8.30
CA ASP A 641 -5.39 18.28 7.63
C ASP A 641 -4.87 18.22 6.19
N SER A 642 -3.96 17.29 5.88
CA SER A 642 -3.50 17.02 4.52
C SER A 642 -4.60 16.42 3.64
N LEU A 643 -5.42 15.50 4.16
CA LEU A 643 -6.36 14.63 3.39
C LEU A 643 -7.17 15.31 2.28
N PHE A 644 -7.56 16.59 2.45
CA PHE A 644 -8.44 17.32 1.53
C PHE A 644 -7.77 18.57 0.93
N ALA A 645 -6.44 18.64 0.98
CA ALA A 645 -5.59 19.68 0.39
C ALA A 645 -4.83 19.11 -0.83
N ASP A 646 -4.32 19.94 -1.72
CA ASP A 646 -3.56 19.47 -2.90
C ASP A 646 -2.09 19.85 -2.80
N PRO A 647 -1.28 19.10 -2.04
CA PRO A 647 0.11 19.45 -1.74
C PRO A 647 1.04 19.42 -2.96
N ALA A 648 0.51 19.06 -4.12
CA ALA A 648 1.22 19.05 -5.38
C ALA A 648 0.93 20.28 -6.25
N ARG A 649 -0.20 20.99 -6.03
CA ARG A 649 -0.73 22.00 -6.97
C ARG A 649 -1.34 23.26 -6.34
N ASP A 650 -1.67 23.27 -5.05
CA ASP A 650 -2.37 24.39 -4.43
C ASP A 650 -1.46 25.57 -4.00
N GLY A 651 -0.15 25.44 -4.18
CA GLY A 651 0.83 26.49 -3.87
C GLY A 651 0.89 26.89 -2.40
N THR A 652 0.30 26.11 -1.48
CA THR A 652 0.11 26.51 -0.07
C THR A 652 0.30 25.36 0.92
N SER A 653 -0.04 24.13 0.54
CA SER A 653 -0.01 22.98 1.44
C SER A 653 1.29 22.17 1.33
N LEU A 654 1.84 21.83 2.49
CA LEU A 654 2.83 20.76 2.62
C LEU A 654 2.11 19.41 2.76
N LEU A 655 2.69 18.34 2.22
CA LEU A 655 2.22 16.99 2.51
C LEU A 655 2.83 16.55 3.85
N LYS A 656 1.99 16.29 4.85
CA LYS A 656 2.40 15.59 6.07
C LYS A 656 1.98 14.13 6.00
N ILE A 657 2.91 13.21 6.25
CA ILE A 657 2.69 11.76 6.29
C ILE A 657 2.95 11.28 7.71
N TRP A 658 1.99 10.58 8.32
CA TRP A 658 2.14 10.03 9.67
C TRP A 658 2.25 8.51 9.69
N ASN A 659 2.92 8.00 10.72
CA ASN A 659 3.00 6.59 11.07
C ASN A 659 3.31 6.41 12.58
N VAL A 660 3.36 5.16 13.04
CA VAL A 660 3.73 4.80 14.42
C VAL A 660 4.80 3.71 14.47
N ASN A 661 5.61 3.78 15.51
CA ASN A 661 6.54 2.75 15.97
C ASN A 661 5.95 2.06 17.22
N LYS A 662 6.70 1.16 17.85
CA LYS A 662 6.25 0.47 19.07
C LYS A 662 6.05 1.40 20.26
N CYS A 663 6.84 2.47 20.36
CA CYS A 663 6.85 3.39 21.52
C CYS A 663 6.72 4.87 21.14
N THR A 664 6.69 5.23 19.86
CA THR A 664 6.70 6.62 19.38
C THR A 664 5.85 6.81 18.13
N GLY A 665 5.42 8.03 17.85
CA GLY A 665 4.86 8.44 16.57
C GLY A 665 5.90 9.10 15.67
N VAL A 666 5.67 9.14 14.36
CA VAL A 666 6.51 9.88 13.41
C VAL A 666 5.66 10.61 12.38
N VAL A 667 6.04 11.85 12.06
CA VAL A 667 5.46 12.65 10.96
C VAL A 667 6.58 13.16 10.07
N GLY A 668 6.55 12.81 8.79
CA GLY A 668 7.39 13.44 7.77
C GLY A 668 6.62 14.55 7.06
N VAL A 669 7.28 15.68 6.84
CA VAL A 669 6.73 16.83 6.13
C VAL A 669 7.49 17.02 4.83
N PHE A 670 6.78 17.14 3.71
CA PHE A 670 7.35 17.17 2.38
C PHE A 670 6.72 18.30 1.55
N ASN A 671 7.54 19.10 0.87
CA ASN A 671 7.04 20.05 -0.12
C ASN A 671 6.93 19.34 -1.49
N CYS A 672 5.71 18.97 -1.88
CA CYS A 672 5.42 18.24 -3.12
C CYS A 672 5.00 19.15 -4.30
N GLN A 673 5.07 20.47 -4.16
CA GLN A 673 4.51 21.40 -5.15
C GLN A 673 5.23 21.35 -6.51
N GLY A 674 4.53 21.77 -7.57
CA GLY A 674 5.12 22.08 -8.88
C GLY A 674 4.91 21.05 -9.99
N ALA A 675 4.62 19.79 -9.66
CA ALA A 675 4.32 18.75 -10.64
C ALA A 675 3.04 17.97 -10.30
N GLY A 676 2.34 17.46 -11.32
CA GLY A 676 1.16 16.63 -11.10
C GLY A 676 0.51 16.15 -12.40
N TRP A 677 -0.43 15.21 -12.27
CA TRP A 677 -1.18 14.69 -13.41
C TRP A 677 -2.09 15.75 -14.04
N CYS A 678 -2.03 15.88 -15.36
CA CYS A 678 -2.80 16.83 -16.15
C CYS A 678 -3.90 16.11 -16.95
N LYS A 679 -5.18 16.43 -16.68
CA LYS A 679 -6.36 15.86 -17.37
C LYS A 679 -6.37 16.14 -18.88
N ILE A 680 -5.82 17.26 -19.32
CA ILE A 680 -5.82 17.68 -20.73
C ILE A 680 -4.73 16.94 -21.51
N GLU A 681 -3.49 17.00 -21.01
CA GLU A 681 -2.32 16.38 -21.64
C GLU A 681 -2.22 14.87 -21.39
N LYS A 682 -3.06 14.33 -20.49
CA LYS A 682 -3.11 12.92 -20.07
C LYS A 682 -1.75 12.37 -19.60
N LYS A 683 -0.95 13.20 -18.94
CA LYS A 683 0.37 12.86 -18.40
C LYS A 683 0.71 13.69 -17.16
N THR A 684 1.65 13.21 -16.37
CA THR A 684 2.34 14.02 -15.36
C THR A 684 3.13 15.14 -16.05
N ARG A 685 3.07 16.35 -15.48
CA ARG A 685 3.90 17.48 -15.95
C ARG A 685 4.26 18.41 -14.79
N ILE A 686 5.41 19.08 -14.94
CA ILE A 686 5.69 20.31 -14.21
C ILE A 686 4.71 21.38 -14.71
N HIS A 687 3.99 22.01 -13.79
CA HIS A 687 3.07 23.11 -14.06
C HIS A 687 3.52 24.42 -13.42
N ASP A 688 4.39 24.35 -12.41
CA ASP A 688 5.16 25.47 -11.87
C ASP A 688 6.63 25.05 -11.78
N GLN A 689 7.50 25.79 -12.46
CA GLN A 689 8.95 25.54 -12.55
C GLN A 689 9.72 26.06 -11.34
N THR A 690 9.13 26.97 -10.56
CA THR A 690 9.75 27.59 -9.39
C THR A 690 8.75 27.72 -8.24
N PRO A 691 8.20 26.61 -7.71
CA PRO A 691 7.18 26.71 -6.67
C PRO A 691 7.75 27.27 -5.36
N GLY A 692 6.87 27.90 -4.60
CA GLY A 692 7.22 28.66 -3.40
C GLY A 692 7.85 27.82 -2.29
N THR A 693 8.61 28.51 -1.43
CA THR A 693 8.91 28.00 -0.09
C THR A 693 7.63 28.05 0.74
N LEU A 694 7.25 26.93 1.36
CA LEU A 694 6.02 26.82 2.14
C LEU A 694 6.35 26.71 3.63
N THR A 695 5.48 27.28 4.47
CA THR A 695 5.54 27.18 5.93
C THR A 695 4.27 26.50 6.43
N GLY A 696 4.43 25.57 7.37
CA GLY A 696 3.34 24.91 8.08
C GLY A 696 3.74 24.58 9.52
N SER A 697 3.01 23.68 10.15
CA SER A 697 3.30 23.21 11.51
C SER A 697 2.92 21.76 11.73
N VAL A 698 3.59 21.12 12.68
CA VAL A 698 3.33 19.75 13.13
C VAL A 698 2.98 19.70 14.62
N CYS A 699 2.13 18.78 15.02
CA CYS A 699 1.70 18.58 16.41
C CYS A 699 1.53 17.09 16.73
N ALA A 700 1.48 16.71 18.01
CA ALA A 700 1.38 15.29 18.39
C ALA A 700 0.13 14.60 17.80
N SER A 701 -0.99 15.32 17.68
CA SER A 701 -2.24 14.82 17.08
C SER A 701 -2.21 14.67 15.55
N ASP A 702 -1.14 15.07 14.86
CA ASP A 702 -0.94 14.67 13.45
C ASP A 702 -0.72 13.16 13.31
N VAL A 703 -0.24 12.50 14.37
CA VAL A 703 -0.20 11.03 14.49
C VAL A 703 -1.51 10.55 15.11
N ASP A 704 -2.47 10.14 14.28
CA ASP A 704 -3.84 9.76 14.69
C ASP A 704 -3.86 8.75 15.86
N CYS A 705 -2.96 7.75 15.82
CA CYS A 705 -2.86 6.71 16.84
C CYS A 705 -1.95 7.05 18.05
N ILE A 706 -1.45 8.27 18.22
CA ILE A 706 -0.45 8.59 19.27
C ILE A 706 -0.92 8.24 20.69
N ALA A 707 -2.20 8.47 20.99
CA ALA A 707 -2.78 8.14 22.30
C ALA A 707 -2.85 6.62 22.55
N GLN A 708 -2.91 5.80 21.50
CA GLN A 708 -2.87 4.35 21.60
C GLN A 708 -1.45 3.86 21.90
N VAL A 709 -0.44 4.50 21.30
CA VAL A 709 0.99 4.23 21.53
C VAL A 709 1.41 4.66 22.95
N ALA A 710 0.95 5.83 23.40
CA ALA A 710 1.26 6.38 24.72
C ALA A 710 0.51 5.67 25.88
N GLY A 711 -0.63 5.04 25.57
CA GLY A 711 -1.45 4.34 26.56
C GLY A 711 -2.32 5.26 27.43
N ALA A 712 -3.21 4.64 28.20
CA ALA A 712 -4.35 5.31 28.84
C ALA A 712 -4.01 6.30 29.98
N LYS A 713 -2.74 6.38 30.41
CA LYS A 713 -2.28 7.32 31.45
C LYS A 713 -1.72 8.62 30.89
N TRP A 714 -1.49 8.69 29.58
CA TRP A 714 -0.83 9.81 28.93
C TRP A 714 -1.65 11.10 29.04
N ASN A 715 -1.01 12.17 29.53
CA ASN A 715 -1.64 13.47 29.76
C ASN A 715 -1.78 14.32 28.46
N GLY A 716 -1.06 13.96 27.39
CA GLY A 716 -1.00 14.69 26.12
C GLY A 716 0.32 15.39 25.83
N GLU A 717 1.31 15.36 26.73
CA GLU A 717 2.64 15.94 26.51
C GLU A 717 3.58 14.99 25.78
N THR A 718 4.33 15.54 24.82
CA THR A 718 5.38 14.79 24.09
C THR A 718 6.70 15.55 24.17
N VAL A 719 7.81 14.87 23.94
CA VAL A 719 8.96 15.53 23.30
C VAL A 719 8.94 15.25 21.81
N VAL A 720 9.43 16.22 21.03
CA VAL A 720 9.58 16.13 19.59
C VAL A 720 11.04 16.25 19.24
N TYR A 721 11.58 15.23 18.55
CA TYR A 721 12.91 15.26 17.96
C TYR A 721 12.81 15.54 16.46
N ALA A 722 13.40 16.65 16.01
CA ALA A 722 13.37 17.12 14.62
C ALA A 722 14.68 16.74 13.89
N TYR A 723 14.59 15.75 13.00
CA TYR A 723 15.73 14.99 12.48
C TYR A 723 16.87 15.85 11.90
N LYS A 724 16.61 16.75 10.94
CA LYS A 724 17.72 17.47 10.28
C LYS A 724 18.36 18.54 11.17
N SER A 725 17.59 19.10 12.10
CA SER A 725 18.08 20.11 13.05
C SER A 725 18.84 19.49 14.22
N GLY A 726 18.48 18.26 14.60
CA GLY A 726 18.91 17.63 15.84
C GLY A 726 18.27 18.20 17.10
N GLU A 727 17.30 19.12 16.98
CA GLU A 727 16.65 19.78 18.12
C GLU A 727 15.64 18.86 18.81
N LEU A 728 15.60 18.95 20.15
CA LEU A 728 14.62 18.30 21.02
C LEU A 728 13.77 19.37 21.71
N VAL A 729 12.45 19.29 21.55
CA VAL A 729 11.49 20.25 22.11
C VAL A 729 10.44 19.53 22.95
N ARG A 730 10.28 19.89 24.22
CA ARG A 730 9.12 19.48 25.03
C ARG A 730 7.89 20.25 24.55
N LEU A 731 6.88 19.51 24.10
CA LEU A 731 5.68 20.03 23.46
C LEU A 731 4.44 19.73 24.33
N PRO A 732 3.85 20.76 24.96
CA PRO A 732 2.59 20.62 25.70
C PRO A 732 1.45 20.14 24.81
N LYS A 733 0.40 19.57 25.43
CA LYS A 733 -0.79 19.10 24.72
C LYS A 733 -1.39 20.19 23.82
N GLY A 734 -1.50 19.89 22.53
CA GLY A 734 -2.08 20.79 21.52
C GLY A 734 -1.16 21.90 21.02
N ALA A 735 0.07 22.01 21.53
CA ALA A 735 1.08 22.89 20.94
C ALA A 735 1.60 22.31 19.60
N SER A 736 2.25 23.15 18.80
CA SER A 736 2.81 22.77 17.50
C SER A 736 4.20 23.35 17.26
N VAL A 737 5.00 22.66 16.44
CA VAL A 737 6.34 23.09 15.99
C VAL A 737 6.23 23.60 14.55
N PRO A 738 6.75 24.80 14.22
CA PRO A 738 6.74 25.33 12.86
C PRO A 738 7.76 24.61 11.97
N VAL A 739 7.47 24.54 10.67
CA VAL A 739 8.38 23.96 9.66
C VAL A 739 8.30 24.77 8.37
N THR A 740 9.44 25.02 7.72
CA THR A 740 9.52 25.78 6.46
C THR A 740 10.41 25.03 5.47
N LEU A 741 9.89 24.75 4.28
CA LEU A 741 10.52 23.87 3.28
C LEU A 741 10.40 24.44 1.86
N LYS A 742 11.51 24.44 1.12
CA LYS A 742 11.49 24.59 -0.35
C LYS A 742 11.02 23.29 -1.00
N VAL A 743 10.71 23.34 -2.29
CA VAL A 743 10.35 22.17 -3.11
C VAL A 743 11.45 21.11 -3.05
N LEU A 744 11.04 19.84 -2.93
CA LEU A 744 11.93 18.68 -2.69
C LEU A 744 12.73 18.71 -1.37
N GLU A 745 12.51 19.69 -0.49
CA GLU A 745 12.96 19.59 0.92
C GLU A 745 11.93 18.82 1.76
N TYR A 746 12.43 18.21 2.83
CA TYR A 746 11.67 17.45 3.83
C TYR A 746 12.16 17.76 5.25
N GLU A 747 11.38 17.35 6.25
CA GLU A 747 11.78 17.24 7.67
C GLU A 747 11.05 16.05 8.32
N LEU A 748 11.67 15.38 9.30
CA LEU A 748 11.08 14.25 10.02
C LEU A 748 10.98 14.54 11.51
N PHE A 749 9.77 14.51 12.05
CA PHE A 749 9.47 14.78 13.45
C PHE A 749 9.05 13.51 14.19
N HIS A 750 9.80 13.16 15.23
CA HIS A 750 9.55 11.99 16.07
C HIS A 750 8.84 12.42 17.35
N PHE A 751 7.57 12.05 17.49
CA PHE A 751 6.72 12.37 18.62
C PHE A 751 6.83 11.27 19.67
N CYS A 752 7.48 11.58 20.78
CA CYS A 752 7.77 10.63 21.86
C CYS A 752 6.92 11.00 23.07
N PRO A 753 5.90 10.20 23.44
CA PRO A 753 5.08 10.45 24.63
C PRO A 753 5.94 10.54 25.90
N ILE A 754 5.60 11.50 26.78
CA ILE A 754 6.26 11.64 28.07
C ILE A 754 5.53 10.79 29.12
N ASP A 755 6.29 9.98 29.84
CA ASP A 755 5.89 9.33 31.08
C ASP A 755 6.37 10.15 32.29
N ASP A 756 5.43 10.61 33.13
CA ASP A 756 5.74 11.23 34.42
C ASP A 756 6.01 10.13 35.47
N ILE A 757 7.28 9.96 35.83
CA ILE A 757 7.77 8.93 36.77
C ILE A 757 7.57 9.38 38.22
N ALA A 758 7.94 10.62 38.51
CA ALA A 758 7.81 11.26 39.81
C ALA A 758 7.55 12.77 39.63
N SER A 759 7.26 13.49 40.71
CA SER A 759 6.89 14.91 40.67
C SER A 759 7.90 15.84 39.97
N ASP A 760 9.17 15.45 39.88
CA ASP A 760 10.22 16.18 39.16
C ASP A 760 10.98 15.31 38.13
N ILE A 761 10.53 14.09 37.86
CA ILE A 761 11.16 13.14 36.94
C ILE A 761 10.14 12.72 35.87
N SER A 762 10.42 13.09 34.62
CA SER A 762 9.65 12.72 33.43
C SER A 762 10.60 12.24 32.34
N PHE A 763 10.22 11.19 31.61
CA PHE A 763 11.07 10.49 30.65
C PHE A 763 10.35 10.25 29.31
N ALA A 764 11.08 10.20 28.20
CA ALA A 764 10.56 9.70 26.92
C ALA A 764 11.67 9.04 26.06
N PRO A 765 11.46 7.85 25.48
CA PRO A 765 12.41 7.22 24.57
C PRO A 765 12.39 7.91 23.19
N ILE A 766 13.54 8.16 22.56
CA ILE A 766 13.59 8.68 21.18
C ILE A 766 14.02 7.58 20.20
N GLY A 767 15.17 6.92 20.47
CA GLY A 767 15.73 5.87 19.61
C GLY A 767 17.06 6.26 18.97
N LEU A 768 17.34 5.77 17.75
CA LEU A 768 18.61 6.02 17.05
C LEU A 768 18.55 7.34 16.28
N LEU A 769 19.18 8.39 16.82
CA LEU A 769 19.02 9.78 16.37
C LEU A 769 19.44 10.03 14.92
N ASP A 770 20.38 9.25 14.40
CA ASP A 770 20.96 9.45 13.06
C ASP A 770 20.17 8.70 11.95
N MET A 771 19.22 7.83 12.33
CA MET A 771 18.34 7.10 11.41
C MET A 771 17.09 7.92 11.07
N PHE A 772 16.61 7.84 9.82
CA PHE A 772 15.41 8.58 9.40
C PHE A 772 14.15 8.22 10.21
N ASN A 773 13.99 6.95 10.62
CA ASN A 773 12.96 6.54 11.57
C ASN A 773 13.62 6.14 12.90
N ALA A 774 14.11 7.14 13.64
CA ALA A 774 14.81 6.97 14.91
C ALA A 774 14.01 6.10 15.91
N GLY A 775 12.69 6.35 15.98
CA GLY A 775 11.76 5.64 16.84
C GLY A 775 11.54 4.17 16.48
N GLY A 776 11.84 3.75 15.25
CA GLY A 776 11.76 2.36 14.81
C GLY A 776 12.79 1.43 15.48
N ALA A 777 13.79 2.02 16.16
CA ALA A 777 14.74 1.31 17.01
C ALA A 777 14.14 0.87 18.36
N MET A 778 13.09 1.53 18.86
CA MET A 778 12.51 1.22 20.16
C MET A 778 11.65 -0.04 20.09
N GLU A 779 11.97 -1.05 20.91
CA GLU A 779 11.17 -2.27 21.03
C GLU A 779 10.25 -2.30 22.26
N GLN A 780 10.72 -1.79 23.40
CA GLN A 780 10.02 -1.86 24.69
C GLN A 780 10.58 -0.82 25.66
N VAL A 781 9.73 -0.33 26.57
CA VAL A 781 10.09 0.51 27.71
C VAL A 781 9.37 -0.02 28.95
N GLU A 782 10.11 -0.20 30.04
CA GLU A 782 9.60 -0.55 31.36
C GLU A 782 10.20 0.40 32.40
N ILE A 783 9.40 0.77 33.41
CA ILE A 783 9.80 1.73 34.45
C ILE A 783 9.62 1.06 35.81
N HIS A 784 10.74 0.88 36.52
CA HIS A 784 10.78 0.24 37.83
C HIS A 784 11.07 1.28 38.90
N MET A 785 10.07 1.56 39.74
CA MET A 785 10.27 2.42 40.93
C MET A 785 11.15 1.70 41.94
N THR A 786 12.10 2.42 42.55
CA THR A 786 12.88 1.90 43.67
C THR A 786 11.96 1.79 44.89
N SER A 787 11.48 0.59 45.19
CA SER A 787 10.55 0.40 46.31
C SER A 787 11.20 0.77 47.64
N ASP A 788 10.48 1.54 48.45
CA ASP A 788 10.89 1.86 49.82
C ASP A 788 11.13 0.56 50.60
N LYS A 789 12.40 0.21 50.80
CA LYS A 789 12.77 -0.68 51.89
C LYS A 789 12.39 0.05 53.17
N ALA A 790 11.37 -0.48 53.86
CA ALA A 790 10.86 0.10 55.10
C ALA A 790 12.02 0.49 56.03
N PRO A 791 11.99 1.68 56.66
CA PRO A 791 13.09 2.13 57.50
C PRO A 791 13.23 1.18 58.69
N GLY A 792 14.31 0.42 58.71
CA GLY A 792 14.75 -0.27 59.91
C GLY A 792 14.96 0.78 61.00
N HIS A 793 14.40 0.54 62.19
CA HIS A 793 14.58 1.43 63.34
C HIS A 793 16.06 1.71 63.59
N CYS A 794 16.42 2.99 63.54
CA CYS A 794 17.60 3.55 64.19
C CYS A 794 17.13 4.77 64.97
N ASP A 795 17.14 4.67 66.31
CA ASP A 795 16.79 5.75 67.22
C ASP A 795 17.94 6.75 67.38
N GLY A 796 17.65 8.05 67.37
CA GLY A 796 18.57 9.15 67.72
C GLY A 796 19.64 9.47 66.65
N GLU A 797 20.11 10.71 66.49
CA GLU A 797 19.82 12.00 67.15
C GLU A 797 19.82 13.13 66.10
N VAL A 798 19.35 14.32 66.49
CA VAL A 798 19.35 15.52 65.64
C VAL A 798 20.70 16.25 65.75
N SER A 799 21.33 16.56 64.61
CA SER A 799 22.19 17.75 64.50
C SER A 799 21.97 18.47 63.17
N SER A 800 22.03 19.79 63.22
CA SER A 800 21.97 20.66 62.04
C SER A 800 23.38 21.06 61.64
N GLU A 801 23.73 21.00 60.35
CA GLU A 801 24.67 21.96 59.76
C GLU A 801 24.57 22.00 58.23
N LEU A 802 24.99 23.13 57.64
CA LEU A 802 25.04 23.33 56.19
C LEU A 802 26.14 22.46 55.58
N ALA A 803 25.82 21.73 54.50
CA ALA A 803 26.82 21.08 53.65
C ALA A 803 26.55 21.34 52.16
N THR A 804 27.21 22.35 51.61
CA THR A 804 27.34 22.54 50.15
C THR A 804 28.30 21.51 49.57
N SER A 805 27.80 20.31 49.29
CA SER A 805 28.48 19.29 48.48
C SER A 805 27.47 18.31 47.89
N LEU A 806 27.02 18.59 46.66
CA LEU A 806 26.14 17.69 45.89
C LEU A 806 26.98 16.50 45.36
N GLY A 807 27.23 15.53 46.24
CA GLY A 807 27.96 14.30 45.91
C GLY A 807 27.08 13.26 45.21
N GLU A 808 27.72 12.42 44.40
CA GLU A 808 27.11 11.47 43.45
C GLU A 808 26.43 10.23 44.09
N ASN A 809 26.07 10.30 45.38
CA ASN A 809 25.59 9.17 46.20
C ASN A 809 24.10 9.28 46.59
N ARG A 810 23.24 9.81 45.71
CA ARG A 810 21.78 9.71 45.88
C ARG A 810 21.30 8.34 45.37
N PRO A 811 20.44 7.59 46.08
CA PRO A 811 19.85 6.38 45.53
C PRO A 811 18.93 6.73 44.34
N PRO A 812 18.87 5.90 43.28
CA PRO A 812 17.98 6.14 42.16
C PRO A 812 16.52 6.10 42.63
N THR A 813 15.73 7.03 42.11
CA THR A 813 14.28 7.10 42.31
C THR A 813 13.58 6.05 41.45
N ALA A 814 14.08 5.85 40.22
CA ALA A 814 13.63 4.79 39.32
C ALA A 814 14.76 4.26 38.42
N THR A 815 14.54 3.06 37.90
CA THR A 815 15.30 2.49 36.78
C THR A 815 14.37 2.36 35.58
N ILE A 816 14.71 3.01 34.47
CA ILE A 816 14.06 2.79 33.18
C ILE A 816 14.83 1.69 32.44
N SER A 817 14.15 0.60 32.11
CA SER A 817 14.70 -0.51 31.33
C SER A 817 14.13 -0.46 29.92
N LEU A 818 15.00 -0.36 28.93
CA LEU A 818 14.68 -0.21 27.52
C LEU A 818 15.17 -1.43 26.74
N ARG A 819 14.44 -1.79 25.69
CA ARG A 819 14.92 -2.71 24.65
C ARG A 819 15.02 -1.97 23.33
N VAL A 820 16.24 -1.90 22.79
CA VAL A 820 16.57 -1.08 21.60
C VAL A 820 17.20 -1.95 20.53
N ARG A 821 16.89 -1.69 19.25
CA ARG A 821 17.46 -2.35 18.08
C ARG A 821 18.41 -1.42 17.31
N GLY A 822 19.61 -1.92 17.02
CA GLY A 822 20.62 -1.28 16.16
C GLY A 822 21.84 -0.77 16.94
N CYS A 823 22.58 0.15 16.33
CA CYS A 823 23.82 0.71 16.88
C CYS A 823 23.98 2.20 16.51
N GLY A 824 24.97 2.88 17.10
CA GLY A 824 25.22 4.30 16.87
C GLY A 824 24.64 5.18 17.98
N ARG A 825 24.35 6.45 17.66
CA ARG A 825 23.92 7.44 18.65
C ARG A 825 22.47 7.22 19.07
N PHE A 826 22.28 6.75 20.29
CA PHE A 826 20.97 6.62 20.93
C PHE A 826 20.61 7.89 21.68
N GLY A 827 19.33 8.26 21.66
CA GLY A 827 18.78 9.38 22.40
C GLY A 827 17.51 9.05 23.20
N ALA A 828 17.36 9.74 24.32
CA ALA A 828 16.14 9.80 25.12
C ALA A 828 15.99 11.20 25.75
N TYR A 829 14.79 11.53 26.22
CA TYR A 829 14.54 12.68 27.07
C TYR A 829 14.47 12.27 28.54
N SER A 830 15.07 13.08 29.41
CA SER A 830 14.88 13.02 30.86
C SER A 830 14.85 14.43 31.43
N SER A 831 13.90 14.76 32.32
CA SER A 831 13.87 16.05 33.01
C SER A 831 14.95 16.21 34.09
N LYS A 832 15.70 15.14 34.38
CA LYS A 832 16.85 15.13 35.29
C LYS A 832 18.04 14.46 34.63
N ARG A 833 19.24 14.92 34.96
CA ARG A 833 20.49 14.22 34.59
C ARG A 833 20.46 12.82 35.21
N PRO A 834 20.60 11.73 34.42
CA PRO A 834 20.71 10.39 34.98
C PRO A 834 21.91 10.26 35.93
N LEU A 835 21.80 9.32 36.86
CA LEU A 835 22.88 8.91 37.74
C LEU A 835 23.82 7.92 37.04
N LYS A 836 23.25 7.02 36.22
CA LYS A 836 24.00 5.97 35.53
C LYS A 836 23.23 5.47 34.30
N CYS A 837 23.96 5.17 33.23
CA CYS A 837 23.47 4.41 32.08
C CYS A 837 24.25 3.09 31.95
N THR A 838 23.57 2.03 31.49
CA THR A 838 24.22 0.76 31.11
C THR A 838 23.68 0.26 29.77
N VAL A 839 24.55 -0.38 28.99
CA VAL A 839 24.21 -1.07 27.74
C VAL A 839 24.75 -2.49 27.82
N GLY A 840 23.90 -3.51 27.65
CA GLY A 840 24.34 -4.91 27.71
C GLY A 840 24.95 -5.31 29.06
N ASN A 841 24.49 -4.70 30.16
CA ASN A 841 25.04 -4.79 31.53
C ASN A 841 26.42 -4.13 31.75
N ALA A 842 27.04 -3.53 30.72
CA ALA A 842 28.24 -2.71 30.89
C ALA A 842 27.87 -1.28 31.28
N GLY A 843 28.65 -0.63 32.14
CA GLY A 843 28.54 0.82 32.36
C GLY A 843 28.89 1.59 31.08
N THR A 844 28.11 2.61 30.75
CA THR A 844 28.28 3.36 29.50
C THR A 844 28.23 4.86 29.78
N ASP A 845 29.23 5.57 29.28
CA ASP A 845 29.28 7.03 29.36
C ASP A 845 28.12 7.65 28.55
N PHE A 846 27.62 8.79 29.03
CA PHE A 846 26.50 9.50 28.43
C PHE A 846 26.69 11.00 28.53
N ASP A 847 26.21 11.70 27.51
CA ASP A 847 26.08 13.16 27.51
C ASP A 847 24.65 13.54 27.92
N TYR A 848 24.51 14.67 28.62
CA TYR A 848 23.21 15.18 29.04
C TYR A 848 23.17 16.71 28.89
N ASP A 849 22.31 17.20 28.01
CA ASP A 849 22.01 18.62 27.90
C ASP A 849 20.92 19.01 28.91
N SER A 850 21.29 19.80 29.92
CA SER A 850 20.36 20.31 30.92
C SER A 850 19.35 21.34 30.40
N ALA A 851 19.56 21.93 29.22
CA ALA A 851 18.63 22.91 28.64
C ALA A 851 17.44 22.23 27.92
N THR A 852 17.71 21.18 27.14
CA THR A 852 16.67 20.41 26.43
C THR A 852 16.18 19.17 27.19
N GLY A 853 16.98 18.65 28.12
CA GLY A 853 16.78 17.33 28.74
C GLY A 853 17.20 16.16 27.84
N LEU A 854 17.91 16.42 26.73
CA LEU A 854 18.41 15.38 25.84
C LEU A 854 19.55 14.59 26.51
N LEU A 855 19.32 13.29 26.65
CA LEU A 855 20.31 12.28 27.02
C LEU A 855 20.78 11.58 25.75
N THR A 856 22.10 11.47 25.55
CA THR A 856 22.68 10.65 24.47
C THR A 856 23.75 9.69 24.95
N LEU A 857 23.77 8.49 24.37
CA LEU A 857 24.79 7.46 24.58
C LEU A 857 25.05 6.68 23.29
N THR A 858 26.20 6.01 23.20
CA THR A 858 26.57 5.24 22.01
C THR A 858 26.26 3.76 22.20
N LEU A 859 25.42 3.21 21.33
CA LEU A 859 25.18 1.77 21.25
C LEU A 859 26.26 1.11 20.39
N PRO A 860 26.99 0.10 20.91
CA PRO A 860 28.03 -0.57 20.14
C PRO A 860 27.46 -1.38 18.97
N VAL A 861 28.31 -1.76 18.02
CA VAL A 861 27.97 -2.72 16.97
C VAL A 861 27.85 -4.12 17.63
N PRO A 862 26.69 -4.78 17.61
CA PRO A 862 26.51 -6.07 18.26
C PRO A 862 27.02 -7.24 17.40
N GLY A 863 27.27 -8.38 18.04
CA GLY A 863 27.70 -9.62 17.37
C GLY A 863 26.56 -10.52 16.87
N GLU A 864 25.30 -10.17 17.08
CA GLU A 864 24.13 -11.00 16.76
C GLU A 864 23.12 -10.29 15.84
N GLU A 865 22.45 -11.03 14.97
CA GLU A 865 21.41 -10.55 14.04
C GLU A 865 20.26 -9.82 14.77
N MET A 866 19.66 -8.80 14.14
CA MET A 866 18.61 -7.95 14.70
C MET A 866 19.02 -7.13 15.94
N TYR A 867 20.31 -7.13 16.31
CA TYR A 867 20.98 -6.07 17.06
C TYR A 867 20.27 -5.55 18.32
N ARG A 868 19.91 -6.43 19.26
CA ARG A 868 19.11 -6.06 20.44
C ARG A 868 19.97 -5.73 21.67
N TRP A 869 19.85 -4.50 22.16
CA TRP A 869 20.44 -4.05 23.41
C TRP A 869 19.39 -3.92 24.51
N PRO A 870 19.62 -4.53 25.70
CA PRO A 870 19.04 -4.01 26.93
C PRO A 870 19.82 -2.76 27.33
N VAL A 871 19.11 -1.66 27.57
CA VAL A 871 19.67 -0.38 28.02
C VAL A 871 18.97 0.00 29.32
N GLU A 872 19.70 0.26 30.39
CA GLU A 872 19.12 0.75 31.65
C GLU A 872 19.58 2.17 31.95
N ILE A 873 18.66 3.00 32.43
CA ILE A 873 18.91 4.40 32.81
C ILE A 873 18.38 4.58 34.23
N GLN A 874 19.25 5.00 35.14
CA GLN A 874 18.93 5.24 36.56
C GLN A 874 18.80 6.74 36.81
N VAL A 875 17.68 7.18 37.40
CA VAL A 875 17.30 8.60 37.61
C VAL A 875 16.84 8.88 39.04
#